data_AF-A0A3Q0SZK0-F1
#
_entry.id   AF-A0A3Q0SZK0-F1
#
_cell.length_a   1.000
_cell.length_b   1.000
_cell.length_c   1.000
_cell.angle_alpha   90.00
_cell.angle_beta   90.00
_cell.angle_gamma   90.00
#
_symmetry.space_group_name_H-M   'P 1'
#
loop_
_entity.id
_entity.type
_entity.pdbx_description
1 polymer ?
#
loop_
_entity_poly.entity_id
_entity_poly.type
_entity_poly.pdbx_seq_one_letter_code
_entity_poly.pdbx_strand_id
1 'polypeptide(L)'
;PFLQIVEQPKQRGFRFRYGCEGPSHGGLPGATSEKNRKTYPTVKICNYQGQARVVVQLVTALSNHPHLHAHSLVGKQCDKGICIADLQSKDSTISFPNLGILHVTKKNVAKTLEERMVEAFRLGYNCGVSIHPEIDAVQGEVRVPRELTGHVIRNAAATQAKEMDLSVVRLMFTAFLPDSDGGFSRRLEPVVSEPIYDSKAPNASNLKIVRMDRTAGCVTGGEEVYLLCDKVQKDDIQVRFYEEDDSGLTWEALGDFSPTDVHRQFAIVFKTPKYRDQNLQKPTSVFVQLKRKSDNETSEPKPFTYHPQIIDKEEVQRKRQKTLPNFQDFSGHGGGGLYRGGGGGGPAAGGGPGSAGRLVLWANREHFMVFQRKRLPEDPVLDRAFVLSPPECDAKEQLVQVTNLQLEALFQYSVTGDSAYLLAPQLGFIWLFSTHPASVSQTPLHLAVITQQKEAVAALLSAGADPTLTDRHGNTVLHLAAQQEGGMVQFLLLHRELRELLDQTNTAGLCAIHLAVLANQLSSLRELLEGGANVEAQERSCGRTALHLTTETDNVSLAGCLLLEGNAKVDCCTFNGSTPLHIAAGRGSVKLTALLMAAGADPQKENFEPLFFREEDEEEECCEKESKDEEEDEGYIPGTTPINMAATTQVLDLLNGKEYEPKAPQRTFVPPQGDLASLDVEVKRALCDALESEGCWENLAHSLGLGILNTAFRLSSSPAKTLLDSYEVSGGTIRELLAALRSVGDCRALSILEEALHHNEDAPATNEMSGERAARAHVYCQVT
;
A
#
# COMPACT_ATOMS: atom_id res chain seq x y z
N PRO A 1 -49.76 -35.38 15.01
CA PRO A 1 -49.20 -34.71 13.80
C PRO A 1 -47.83 -34.15 14.16
N PHE A 2 -46.87 -34.20 13.25
CA PHE A 2 -45.52 -33.67 13.50
C PHE A 2 -44.98 -33.01 12.24
N LEU A 3 -44.04 -32.09 12.42
CA LEU A 3 -43.37 -31.40 11.31
C LEU A 3 -42.10 -32.15 10.92
N GLN A 4 -41.80 -32.22 9.63
CA GLN A 4 -40.58 -32.87 9.12
C GLN A 4 -39.96 -32.02 8.02
N ILE A 5 -38.66 -31.80 8.06
CA ILE A 5 -37.92 -31.17 6.96
C ILE A 5 -37.72 -32.22 5.85
N VAL A 6 -38.26 -31.94 4.66
CA VAL A 6 -38.11 -32.77 3.46
C VAL A 6 -36.85 -32.38 2.71
N GLU A 7 -36.60 -31.08 2.59
CA GLU A 7 -35.40 -30.54 1.98
C GLU A 7 -34.76 -29.51 2.91
N GLN A 8 -33.51 -29.79 3.31
CA GLN A 8 -32.70 -28.90 4.14
C GLN A 8 -32.25 -27.66 3.34
N PRO A 9 -31.97 -26.52 3.99
CA PRO A 9 -31.33 -25.40 3.33
C PRO A 9 -29.89 -25.75 2.94
N LYS A 10 -29.39 -25.10 1.89
CA LYS A 10 -27.99 -25.22 1.50
C LYS A 10 -27.11 -24.63 2.59
N GLN A 11 -26.24 -25.45 3.17
CA GLN A 11 -25.42 -25.05 4.32
C GLN A 11 -24.36 -23.99 3.97
N ARG A 12 -23.79 -24.01 2.76
CA ARG A 12 -22.69 -23.13 2.36
C ARG A 12 -22.87 -22.52 0.98
N GLY A 13 -22.19 -21.39 0.75
CA GLY A 13 -22.24 -20.66 -0.52
C GLY A 13 -23.42 -19.70 -0.66
N PHE A 14 -24.26 -19.57 0.37
CA PHE A 14 -25.27 -18.51 0.47
C PHE A 14 -24.66 -17.28 1.14
N ARG A 15 -25.04 -16.07 0.71
CA ARG A 15 -24.50 -14.80 1.23
C ARG A 15 -25.57 -14.08 2.04
N PHE A 16 -25.23 -13.71 3.28
CA PHE A 16 -26.07 -12.81 4.07
C PHE A 16 -25.87 -11.36 3.59
N ARG A 17 -26.92 -10.54 3.67
CA ARG A 17 -26.94 -9.21 3.02
C ARG A 17 -27.24 -8.12 4.03
N TYR A 18 -26.50 -7.02 3.99
CA TYR A 18 -26.86 -5.84 4.79
C TYR A 18 -28.06 -5.11 4.20
N GLY A 19 -28.77 -4.34 5.02
CA GLY A 19 -29.94 -3.56 4.56
C GLY A 19 -29.61 -2.57 3.43
N CYS A 20 -28.39 -2.02 3.41
CA CYS A 20 -27.90 -1.14 2.36
C CYS A 20 -27.66 -1.83 1.01
N GLU A 21 -27.61 -3.17 0.95
CA GLU A 21 -27.40 -3.90 -0.32
C GLU A 21 -28.69 -4.12 -1.13
N GLY A 22 -29.85 -3.80 -0.56
CA GLY A 22 -31.16 -3.98 -1.21
C GLY A 22 -31.69 -5.43 -1.22
N PRO A 23 -32.96 -5.64 -1.64
CA PRO A 23 -33.70 -6.89 -1.40
C PRO A 23 -33.56 -7.99 -2.46
N SER A 24 -32.97 -7.75 -3.64
CA SER A 24 -33.19 -8.58 -4.86
C SER A 24 -32.09 -9.60 -5.21
N HIS A 25 -31.32 -10.10 -4.24
CA HIS A 25 -30.13 -10.94 -4.51
C HIS A 25 -30.35 -12.47 -4.61
N GLY A 26 -31.60 -12.93 -4.66
CA GLY A 26 -31.97 -14.35 -4.81
C GLY A 26 -32.22 -15.06 -3.48
N GLY A 27 -33.12 -16.05 -3.50
CA GLY A 27 -33.53 -16.80 -2.30
C GLY A 27 -32.56 -17.92 -1.91
N LEU A 28 -32.62 -18.31 -0.63
CA LEU A 28 -31.89 -19.40 -0.02
C LEU A 28 -32.22 -20.73 -0.72
N PRO A 29 -31.25 -21.36 -1.39
CA PRO A 29 -31.49 -22.62 -2.09
C PRO A 29 -31.58 -23.80 -1.12
N GLY A 30 -32.21 -24.88 -1.58
CA GLY A 30 -32.20 -26.17 -0.91
C GLY A 30 -30.85 -26.88 -1.05
N ALA A 31 -30.59 -27.85 -0.18
CA ALA A 31 -29.34 -28.61 -0.14
C ALA A 31 -29.09 -29.40 -1.44
N THR A 32 -30.16 -29.81 -2.14
CA THR A 32 -30.09 -30.55 -3.41
C THR A 32 -30.17 -29.65 -4.65
N SER A 33 -30.11 -28.33 -4.46
CA SER A 33 -30.28 -27.36 -5.54
C SER A 33 -29.05 -27.31 -6.45
N GLU A 34 -29.29 -27.42 -7.75
CA GLU A 34 -28.29 -27.34 -8.80
C GLU A 34 -28.55 -26.16 -9.75
N LYS A 35 -27.59 -25.82 -10.62
CA LYS A 35 -27.72 -24.69 -11.56
C LYS A 35 -28.94 -24.79 -12.47
N ASN A 36 -29.28 -26.01 -12.90
CA ASN A 36 -30.36 -26.28 -13.85
C ASN A 36 -31.68 -26.71 -13.18
N ARG A 37 -31.65 -27.07 -11.89
CA ARG A 37 -32.81 -27.50 -11.11
C ARG A 37 -32.76 -26.85 -9.73
N LYS A 38 -33.43 -25.72 -9.60
CA LYS A 38 -33.51 -24.98 -8.33
C LYS A 38 -34.52 -25.65 -7.42
N THR A 39 -34.06 -25.98 -6.22
CA THR A 39 -34.88 -26.54 -5.14
C THR A 39 -34.71 -25.66 -3.91
N TYR A 40 -35.59 -25.81 -2.92
CA TYR A 40 -35.73 -24.84 -1.83
C TYR A 40 -36.05 -25.53 -0.51
N PRO A 41 -35.74 -24.91 0.65
CA PRO A 41 -36.10 -25.47 1.94
C PRO A 41 -37.59 -25.81 1.98
N THR A 42 -37.90 -27.06 2.30
CA THR A 42 -39.26 -27.60 2.22
C THR A 42 -39.57 -28.44 3.44
N VAL A 43 -40.74 -28.20 4.04
CA VAL A 43 -41.23 -28.95 5.20
C VAL A 43 -42.56 -29.61 4.91
N LYS A 44 -42.84 -30.72 5.60
CA LYS A 44 -44.05 -31.53 5.50
C LYS A 44 -44.69 -31.67 6.87
N ILE A 45 -46.00 -31.49 6.94
CA ILE A 45 -46.77 -31.84 8.13
C ILE A 45 -47.24 -33.28 7.97
N CYS A 46 -46.67 -34.17 8.77
CA CYS A 46 -47.00 -35.59 8.77
C CYS A 46 -48.20 -35.88 9.69
N ASN A 47 -49.02 -36.85 9.30
CA ASN A 47 -50.22 -37.28 10.03
C ASN A 47 -51.25 -36.16 10.27
N TYR A 48 -51.39 -35.24 9.30
CA TYR A 48 -52.42 -34.21 9.25
C TYR A 48 -52.75 -33.85 7.80
N GLN A 49 -54.02 -33.64 7.51
CA GLN A 49 -54.50 -33.08 6.23
C GLN A 49 -55.55 -32.02 6.56
N GLY A 50 -55.26 -30.77 6.22
CA GLY A 50 -56.06 -29.62 6.63
C GLY A 50 -55.27 -28.32 6.47
N GLN A 51 -55.89 -27.19 6.81
CA GLN A 51 -55.20 -25.91 6.81
C GLN A 51 -54.19 -25.85 7.94
N ALA A 52 -53.03 -25.25 7.72
CA ALA A 52 -52.04 -25.02 8.76
C ALA A 52 -51.23 -23.77 8.46
N ARG A 53 -50.70 -23.11 9.50
CA ARG A 53 -49.78 -21.98 9.36
C ARG A 53 -48.38 -22.41 9.77
N VAL A 54 -47.39 -22.21 8.92
CA VAL A 54 -45.98 -22.49 9.21
C VAL A 54 -45.24 -21.18 9.38
N VAL A 55 -44.58 -21.03 10.53
CA VAL A 55 -43.75 -19.90 10.89
C VAL A 55 -42.29 -20.32 10.84
N VAL A 56 -41.44 -19.51 10.19
CA VAL A 56 -39.99 -19.73 10.11
C VAL A 56 -39.28 -18.59 10.81
N GLN A 57 -38.36 -18.94 11.71
CA GLN A 57 -37.54 -18.00 12.46
C GLN A 57 -36.06 -18.37 12.36
N LEU A 58 -35.19 -17.37 12.55
CA LEU A 58 -33.75 -17.58 12.65
C LEU A 58 -33.35 -17.80 14.10
N VAL A 59 -32.60 -18.87 14.35
CA VAL A 59 -32.08 -19.25 15.66
C VAL A 59 -30.58 -19.48 15.62
N THR A 60 -29.94 -19.47 16.78
CA THR A 60 -28.50 -19.72 16.95
C THR A 60 -28.13 -21.18 16.64
N ALA A 61 -26.91 -21.39 16.15
CA ALA A 61 -26.43 -22.72 15.73
C ALA A 61 -25.58 -23.45 16.78
N LEU A 62 -24.81 -22.72 17.59
CA LEU A 62 -23.74 -23.25 18.44
C LEU A 62 -24.14 -23.40 19.93
N SER A 63 -25.32 -22.94 20.32
CA SER A 63 -25.79 -23.01 21.70
C SER A 63 -26.54 -24.31 21.99
N ASN A 64 -26.35 -24.88 23.19
CA ASN A 64 -27.01 -26.12 23.63
C ASN A 64 -28.55 -26.03 23.58
N HIS A 65 -29.08 -24.83 23.84
CA HIS A 65 -30.48 -24.48 23.60
C HIS A 65 -30.53 -23.45 22.48
N PRO A 66 -31.43 -23.57 21.49
CA PRO A 66 -31.58 -22.56 20.45
C PRO A 66 -32.07 -21.24 21.07
N HIS A 67 -31.41 -20.13 20.74
CA HIS A 67 -31.79 -18.76 21.08
C HIS A 67 -32.22 -18.03 19.81
N LEU A 68 -32.96 -16.92 19.93
CA LEU A 68 -33.31 -16.11 18.76
C LEU A 68 -32.05 -15.50 18.16
N HIS A 69 -31.93 -15.54 16.84
CA HIS A 69 -30.82 -14.89 16.15
C HIS A 69 -31.15 -13.42 15.84
N ALA A 70 -30.16 -12.53 15.89
CA ALA A 70 -30.35 -11.11 15.59
C ALA A 70 -30.67 -10.85 14.11
N HIS A 71 -30.12 -11.67 13.20
CA HIS A 71 -30.46 -11.62 11.77
C HIS A 71 -31.95 -11.83 11.51
N SER A 72 -32.42 -11.27 10.40
CA SER A 72 -33.83 -11.26 10.03
C SER A 72 -34.08 -12.01 8.72
N LEU A 73 -35.18 -12.74 8.62
CA LEU A 73 -35.65 -13.29 7.34
C LEU A 73 -36.33 -12.20 6.53
N VAL A 74 -35.96 -12.10 5.26
CA VAL A 74 -36.56 -11.17 4.30
C VAL A 74 -37.06 -11.93 3.09
N GLY A 75 -38.12 -11.47 2.45
CA GLY A 75 -38.76 -12.20 1.36
C GLY A 75 -40.23 -11.82 1.19
N LYS A 76 -40.89 -12.40 0.17
CA LYS A 76 -42.28 -12.08 -0.17
C LYS A 76 -43.30 -12.41 0.93
N GLN A 77 -42.98 -13.39 1.78
CA GLN A 77 -43.82 -13.89 2.87
C GLN A 77 -43.21 -13.60 4.25
N CYS A 78 -42.26 -12.66 4.29
CA CYS A 78 -41.55 -12.31 5.51
C CYS A 78 -42.02 -10.95 6.02
N ASP A 79 -42.36 -10.89 7.30
CA ASP A 79 -42.67 -9.66 8.02
C ASP A 79 -41.83 -9.61 9.31
N LYS A 80 -41.17 -8.47 9.56
CA LYS A 80 -40.33 -8.22 10.73
C LYS A 80 -39.36 -9.37 11.12
N GLY A 81 -38.71 -9.93 10.10
CA GLY A 81 -37.69 -10.97 10.29
C GLY A 81 -38.23 -12.38 10.50
N ILE A 82 -39.52 -12.62 10.34
CA ILE A 82 -40.19 -13.93 10.45
C ILE A 82 -40.88 -14.23 9.12
N CYS A 83 -40.77 -15.47 8.63
CA CYS A 83 -41.56 -15.90 7.47
C CYS A 83 -42.84 -16.60 7.93
N ILE A 84 -43.99 -16.20 7.40
CA ILE A 84 -45.28 -16.83 7.70
C ILE A 84 -45.90 -17.31 6.40
N ALA A 85 -46.20 -18.60 6.32
CA ALA A 85 -46.81 -19.19 5.13
C ALA A 85 -47.95 -20.14 5.51
N ASP A 86 -49.09 -19.97 4.84
CA ASP A 86 -50.31 -20.74 5.08
C ASP A 86 -50.41 -21.90 4.09
N LEU A 87 -50.62 -23.10 4.61
CA LEU A 87 -50.83 -24.36 3.90
C LEU A 87 -52.33 -24.54 3.62
N GLN A 88 -52.67 -24.79 2.37
CA GLN A 88 -54.05 -25.08 1.95
C GLN A 88 -54.42 -26.55 2.23
N SER A 89 -55.72 -26.85 2.37
CA SER A 89 -56.23 -28.16 2.80
C SER A 89 -55.86 -29.36 1.92
N LYS A 90 -55.39 -29.13 0.68
CA LYS A 90 -55.01 -30.19 -0.27
C LYS A 90 -53.53 -30.55 -0.20
N ASP A 91 -52.70 -29.66 0.34
CA ASP A 91 -51.25 -29.80 0.35
C ASP A 91 -50.80 -30.28 1.73
N SER A 92 -49.77 -31.13 1.76
CA SER A 92 -49.11 -31.56 3.01
C SER A 92 -47.69 -31.00 3.16
N THR A 93 -47.19 -30.34 2.12
CA THR A 93 -45.81 -29.85 1.97
C THR A 93 -45.81 -28.37 1.62
N ILE A 94 -44.89 -27.62 2.20
CA ILE A 94 -44.70 -26.20 1.93
C ILE A 94 -43.21 -25.89 1.67
N SER A 95 -42.94 -25.14 0.60
CA SER A 95 -41.60 -24.77 0.16
C SER A 95 -41.35 -23.27 0.27
N PHE A 96 -40.13 -22.85 0.56
CA PHE A 96 -39.79 -21.44 0.80
C PHE A 96 -38.75 -20.88 -0.19
N PRO A 97 -39.16 -20.48 -1.42
CA PRO A 97 -38.23 -20.16 -2.51
C PRO A 97 -37.54 -18.79 -2.45
N ASN A 98 -38.09 -17.83 -1.70
CA ASN A 98 -37.64 -16.43 -1.70
C ASN A 98 -37.17 -15.97 -0.31
N LEU A 99 -36.54 -16.87 0.46
CA LEU A 99 -35.98 -16.51 1.76
C LEU A 99 -34.59 -15.87 1.59
N GLY A 100 -34.45 -14.63 2.02
CA GLY A 100 -33.17 -13.96 2.23
C GLY A 100 -32.83 -13.87 3.72
N ILE A 101 -31.55 -13.72 4.04
CA ILE A 101 -31.06 -13.48 5.40
C ILE A 101 -30.44 -12.09 5.43
N LEU A 102 -31.08 -11.20 6.18
CA LEU A 102 -30.62 -9.85 6.45
C LEU A 102 -29.60 -9.87 7.59
N HIS A 103 -28.37 -9.50 7.26
CA HIS A 103 -27.24 -9.37 8.17
C HIS A 103 -27.38 -8.08 8.98
N VAL A 104 -27.30 -8.20 10.30
CA VAL A 104 -27.33 -7.07 11.24
C VAL A 104 -25.91 -6.62 11.54
N THR A 105 -25.67 -5.32 11.66
CA THR A 105 -24.35 -4.79 12.01
C THR A 105 -24.01 -5.13 13.46
N LYS A 106 -22.72 -5.33 13.76
CA LYS A 106 -22.27 -5.69 15.11
C LYS A 106 -22.72 -4.68 16.19
N LYS A 107 -22.76 -3.39 15.83
CA LYS A 107 -23.25 -2.31 16.71
C LYS A 107 -24.74 -2.47 17.09
N ASN A 108 -25.56 -3.02 16.19
CA ASN A 108 -27.02 -3.06 16.36
C ASN A 108 -27.56 -4.41 16.87
N VAL A 109 -26.69 -5.40 17.16
CA VAL A 109 -27.10 -6.76 17.54
C VAL A 109 -27.98 -6.76 18.77
N ALA A 110 -27.57 -6.06 19.84
CA ALA A 110 -28.31 -6.07 21.11
C ALA A 110 -29.71 -5.45 20.97
N LYS A 111 -29.80 -4.26 20.34
CA LYS A 111 -31.07 -3.57 20.08
C LYS A 111 -32.01 -4.41 19.22
N THR A 112 -31.50 -4.94 18.11
CA THR A 112 -32.31 -5.77 17.19
C THR A 112 -32.79 -7.04 17.89
N LEU A 113 -31.94 -7.67 18.70
CA LEU A 113 -32.30 -8.87 19.44
C LEU A 113 -33.37 -8.59 20.50
N GLU A 114 -33.31 -7.46 21.21
CA GLU A 114 -34.35 -7.00 22.15
C GLU A 114 -35.70 -6.86 21.44
N GLU A 115 -35.74 -6.13 20.32
CA GLU A 115 -36.97 -5.95 19.52
C GLU A 115 -37.56 -7.30 19.06
N ARG A 116 -36.70 -8.22 18.59
CA ARG A 116 -37.13 -9.57 18.17
C ARG A 116 -37.68 -10.41 19.32
N MET A 117 -37.05 -10.35 20.50
CA MET A 117 -37.54 -11.07 21.69
C MET A 117 -38.89 -10.53 22.17
N VAL A 118 -39.06 -9.20 22.18
CA VAL A 118 -40.34 -8.56 22.55
C VAL A 118 -41.44 -8.97 21.58
N GLU A 119 -41.17 -8.99 20.28
CA GLU A 119 -42.16 -9.36 19.28
C GLU A 119 -42.50 -10.86 19.31
N ALA A 120 -41.50 -11.73 19.49
CA ALA A 120 -41.72 -13.17 19.66
C ALA A 120 -42.59 -13.46 20.90
N PHE A 121 -42.36 -12.74 22.01
CA PHE A 121 -43.18 -12.85 23.21
C PHE A 121 -44.62 -12.33 22.97
N ARG A 122 -44.77 -11.18 22.30
CA ARG A 122 -46.08 -10.59 21.98
C ARG A 122 -46.93 -11.49 21.08
N LEU A 123 -46.32 -12.17 20.11
CA LEU A 123 -47.00 -13.02 19.14
C LEU A 123 -47.14 -14.48 19.60
N GLY A 124 -46.50 -14.86 20.71
CA GLY A 124 -46.48 -16.26 21.19
C GLY A 124 -45.62 -17.20 20.33
N TYR A 125 -44.66 -16.64 19.58
CA TYR A 125 -43.74 -17.38 18.71
C TYR A 125 -42.37 -17.63 19.38
N ASN A 126 -42.31 -17.61 20.71
CA ASN A 126 -41.13 -17.93 21.51
C ASN A 126 -41.01 -19.42 21.88
N CYS A 127 -41.87 -20.27 21.30
CA CYS A 127 -41.88 -21.70 21.61
C CYS A 127 -40.65 -22.41 21.01
N GLY A 128 -39.95 -23.18 21.84
CA GLY A 128 -38.76 -23.94 21.43
C GLY A 128 -37.47 -23.11 21.36
N VAL A 129 -37.49 -21.86 21.81
CA VAL A 129 -36.33 -20.97 21.91
C VAL A 129 -36.21 -20.51 23.36
N SER A 130 -35.00 -20.54 23.93
CA SER A 130 -34.78 -20.01 25.28
C SER A 130 -34.56 -18.50 25.22
N ILE A 131 -35.32 -17.72 25.99
CA ILE A 131 -35.13 -16.27 26.11
C ILE A 131 -34.55 -15.96 27.49
N HIS A 132 -35.23 -16.40 28.54
CA HIS A 132 -34.76 -16.29 29.91
C HIS A 132 -35.55 -17.28 30.77
N PRO A 133 -34.94 -17.95 31.77
CA PRO A 133 -35.64 -18.95 32.59
C PRO A 133 -36.97 -18.46 33.21
N GLU A 134 -37.04 -17.18 33.60
CA GLU A 134 -38.25 -16.56 34.17
C GLU A 134 -39.35 -16.28 33.14
N ILE A 135 -39.01 -16.14 31.86
CA ILE A 135 -39.96 -15.97 30.75
C ILE A 135 -40.38 -17.34 30.21
N ASP A 136 -39.41 -18.25 30.12
CA ASP A 136 -39.59 -19.61 29.60
C ASP A 136 -40.48 -20.46 30.52
N ALA A 137 -40.45 -20.23 31.84
CA ALA A 137 -41.31 -20.88 32.84
C ALA A 137 -42.80 -20.50 32.74
N VAL A 138 -43.13 -19.40 32.05
CA VAL A 138 -44.50 -18.86 31.93
C VAL A 138 -45.17 -19.28 30.60
N GLN A 139 -44.54 -20.17 29.82
CA GLN A 139 -45.15 -20.77 28.62
C GLN A 139 -46.30 -21.73 29.00
N GLY A 140 -47.43 -21.18 29.46
CA GLY A 140 -48.56 -22.01 29.90
C GLY A 140 -49.83 -21.23 30.24
N GLU A 141 -49.79 -20.24 31.12
CA GLU A 141 -51.00 -19.56 31.59
C GLU A 141 -50.61 -18.27 32.36
N VAL A 142 -51.50 -17.26 32.30
CA VAL A 142 -51.49 -15.98 33.04
C VAL A 142 -50.72 -14.80 32.39
N ARG A 143 -51.47 -13.70 32.15
CA ARG A 143 -50.98 -12.36 31.78
C ARG A 143 -50.01 -11.83 32.83
N VAL A 144 -48.74 -11.66 32.47
CA VAL A 144 -47.72 -11.02 33.30
C VAL A 144 -47.78 -9.47 33.12
N PRO A 145 -47.52 -8.66 34.16
CA PRO A 145 -47.41 -7.21 34.05
C PRO A 145 -46.36 -6.77 33.01
N ARG A 146 -46.72 -5.81 32.16
CA ARG A 146 -45.94 -5.36 30.97
C ARG A 146 -44.60 -4.70 31.28
N GLU A 147 -44.39 -4.19 32.49
CA GLU A 147 -43.21 -3.39 32.83
C GLU A 147 -42.01 -4.24 33.30
N LEU A 148 -42.27 -5.34 34.03
CA LEU A 148 -41.23 -6.25 34.53
C LEU A 148 -40.63 -7.13 33.42
N THR A 149 -41.41 -7.45 32.39
CA THR A 149 -40.97 -8.30 31.26
C THR A 149 -40.00 -7.57 30.32
N GLY A 150 -40.15 -6.26 30.13
CA GLY A 150 -39.26 -5.47 29.27
C GLY A 150 -37.82 -5.42 29.78
N HIS A 151 -37.61 -5.21 31.08
CA HIS A 151 -36.27 -5.19 31.67
C HIS A 151 -35.56 -6.54 31.60
N VAL A 152 -36.29 -7.65 31.82
CA VAL A 152 -35.73 -9.01 31.72
C VAL A 152 -35.33 -9.33 30.27
N ILE A 153 -36.17 -8.98 29.29
CA ILE A 153 -35.86 -9.17 27.87
C ILE A 153 -34.63 -8.34 27.47
N ARG A 154 -34.54 -7.08 27.89
CA ARG A 154 -33.38 -6.22 27.60
C ARG A 154 -32.08 -6.82 28.15
N ASN A 155 -32.09 -7.29 29.39
CA ASN A 155 -30.92 -7.91 30.01
C ASN A 155 -30.53 -9.23 29.34
N ALA A 156 -31.51 -10.06 28.99
CA ALA A 156 -31.29 -11.30 28.24
C ALA A 156 -30.70 -11.01 26.86
N ALA A 157 -31.25 -10.03 26.12
CA ALA A 157 -30.75 -9.60 24.82
C ALA A 157 -29.30 -9.09 24.92
N ALA A 158 -28.99 -8.23 25.89
CA ALA A 158 -27.64 -7.71 26.10
C ALA A 158 -26.61 -8.82 26.44
N THR A 159 -27.03 -9.87 27.13
CA THR A 159 -26.17 -11.01 27.48
C THR A 159 -25.96 -11.91 26.27
N GLN A 160 -27.04 -12.35 25.62
CA GLN A 160 -26.98 -13.24 24.46
C GLN A 160 -26.32 -12.58 23.24
N ALA A 161 -26.41 -11.26 23.10
CA ALA A 161 -25.75 -10.52 22.02
C ALA A 161 -24.20 -10.62 22.08
N LYS A 162 -23.61 -10.83 23.26
CA LYS A 162 -22.14 -10.93 23.42
C LYS A 162 -21.57 -12.23 22.85
N GLU A 163 -22.35 -13.31 22.93
CA GLU A 163 -21.96 -14.66 22.50
C GLU A 163 -22.51 -15.01 21.10
N MET A 164 -23.23 -14.07 20.46
CA MET A 164 -23.88 -14.28 19.17
C MET A 164 -22.87 -14.38 18.02
N ASP A 165 -22.92 -15.48 17.27
CA ASP A 165 -22.13 -15.67 16.06
C ASP A 165 -22.90 -15.19 14.82
N LEU A 166 -22.50 -14.05 14.24
CA LEU A 166 -23.14 -13.48 13.06
C LEU A 166 -22.80 -14.24 11.76
N SER A 167 -21.86 -15.18 11.78
CA SER A 167 -21.46 -15.93 10.59
C SER A 167 -22.32 -17.16 10.31
N VAL A 168 -23.15 -17.59 11.25
CA VAL A 168 -23.93 -18.83 11.15
C VAL A 168 -25.33 -18.70 11.75
N VAL A 169 -26.32 -19.25 11.07
CA VAL A 169 -27.72 -19.27 11.53
C VAL A 169 -28.37 -20.63 11.29
N ARG A 170 -29.49 -20.91 11.94
CA ARG A 170 -30.38 -22.04 11.62
C ARG A 170 -31.80 -21.56 11.40
N LEU A 171 -32.57 -22.29 10.58
CA LEU A 171 -34.00 -22.07 10.42
C LEU A 171 -34.75 -22.95 11.43
N MET A 172 -35.64 -22.34 12.21
CA MET A 172 -36.60 -23.06 13.04
C MET A 172 -37.97 -22.97 12.39
N PHE A 173 -38.59 -24.11 12.16
CA PHE A 173 -39.93 -24.22 11.60
C PHE A 173 -40.92 -24.62 12.69
N THR A 174 -42.00 -23.86 12.83
CA THR A 174 -43.08 -24.12 13.78
C THR A 174 -44.41 -24.15 13.03
N ALA A 175 -45.18 -25.22 13.19
CA ALA A 175 -46.49 -25.35 12.57
C ALA A 175 -47.62 -25.13 13.59
N PHE A 176 -48.64 -24.38 13.19
CA PHE A 176 -49.85 -24.09 13.95
C PHE A 176 -51.07 -24.61 13.19
N LEU A 177 -51.88 -25.42 13.87
CA LEU A 177 -53.12 -25.97 13.35
C LEU A 177 -54.31 -25.10 13.79
N PRO A 178 -55.40 -25.05 13.01
CA PRO A 178 -56.60 -24.32 13.35
C PRO A 178 -57.28 -24.90 14.59
N ASP A 179 -57.83 -24.02 15.41
CA ASP A 179 -58.68 -24.32 16.55
C ASP A 179 -60.16 -24.28 16.17
N SER A 180 -61.02 -24.52 17.16
CA SER A 180 -62.48 -24.47 17.05
C SER A 180 -63.01 -23.11 16.56
N ASP A 181 -62.28 -22.01 16.83
CA ASP A 181 -62.61 -20.65 16.41
C ASP A 181 -62.04 -20.27 15.03
N GLY A 182 -61.39 -21.21 14.33
CA GLY A 182 -60.72 -20.98 13.04
C GLY A 182 -59.37 -20.26 13.12
N GLY A 183 -58.94 -19.83 14.32
CA GLY A 183 -57.61 -19.28 14.57
C GLY A 183 -56.53 -20.37 14.67
N PHE A 184 -55.29 -20.07 14.24
CA PHE A 184 -54.17 -21.01 14.31
C PHE A 184 -53.48 -20.97 15.68
N SER A 185 -54.02 -21.68 16.68
CA SER A 185 -53.49 -21.71 18.06
C SER A 185 -52.76 -23.01 18.42
N ARG A 186 -53.10 -24.13 17.76
CA ARG A 186 -52.59 -25.46 18.13
C ARG A 186 -51.20 -25.72 17.56
N ARG A 187 -50.17 -25.48 18.36
CA ARG A 187 -48.77 -25.67 17.93
C ARG A 187 -48.33 -27.13 17.87
N LEU A 188 -47.46 -27.44 16.91
CA LEU A 188 -46.66 -28.67 16.85
C LEU A 188 -45.26 -28.42 17.42
N GLU A 189 -44.51 -29.50 17.65
CA GLU A 189 -43.11 -29.42 18.07
C GLU A 189 -42.26 -28.77 16.96
N PRO A 190 -41.46 -27.74 17.29
CA PRO A 190 -40.63 -27.04 16.32
C PRO A 190 -39.47 -27.92 15.84
N VAL A 191 -39.08 -27.75 14.58
CA VAL A 191 -37.96 -28.48 13.96
C VAL A 191 -36.92 -27.50 13.47
N VAL A 192 -35.66 -27.72 13.84
CA VAL A 192 -34.53 -26.86 13.47
C VAL A 192 -33.77 -27.48 12.30
N SER A 193 -33.36 -26.65 11.34
CA SER A 193 -32.56 -27.05 10.18
C SER A 193 -31.09 -27.25 10.50
N GLU A 194 -30.37 -27.77 9.52
CA GLU A 194 -28.91 -27.71 9.50
C GLU A 194 -28.40 -26.24 9.51
N PRO A 195 -27.18 -25.99 10.02
CA PRO A 195 -26.59 -24.65 10.05
C PRO A 195 -26.31 -24.12 8.64
N ILE A 196 -26.59 -22.83 8.47
CA ILE A 196 -26.34 -22.05 7.26
C ILE A 196 -25.23 -21.08 7.58
N TYR A 197 -24.13 -21.18 6.84
CA TYR A 197 -22.96 -20.34 7.01
C TYR A 197 -22.92 -19.23 5.96
N ASP A 198 -22.55 -18.03 6.39
CA ASP A 198 -22.35 -16.90 5.49
C ASP A 198 -21.10 -17.09 4.63
N SER A 199 -21.29 -17.15 3.32
CA SER A 199 -20.18 -17.23 2.35
C SER A 199 -19.25 -16.01 2.36
N LYS A 200 -19.66 -14.87 2.96
CA LYS A 200 -18.79 -13.72 3.17
C LYS A 200 -17.98 -13.80 4.47
N ALA A 201 -18.33 -14.69 5.39
CA ALA A 201 -17.56 -14.88 6.60
C ALA A 201 -16.20 -15.55 6.29
N PRO A 202 -15.08 -15.09 6.89
CA PRO A 202 -13.74 -15.59 6.58
C PRO A 202 -13.53 -17.08 6.86
N ASN A 203 -14.22 -17.61 7.87
CA ASN A 203 -14.17 -18.99 8.35
C ASN A 203 -15.17 -19.91 7.64
N ALA A 204 -16.03 -19.37 6.78
CA ALA A 204 -17.04 -20.12 6.03
C ALA A 204 -17.07 -19.79 4.54
N SER A 205 -16.03 -19.09 4.06
CA SER A 205 -15.85 -18.80 2.64
C SER A 205 -15.75 -20.11 1.87
N ASN A 206 -16.32 -20.13 0.66
CA ASN A 206 -16.17 -21.30 -0.21
C ASN A 206 -14.72 -21.36 -0.70
N LEU A 207 -14.07 -22.53 -0.55
CA LEU A 207 -12.70 -22.72 -1.00
C LEU A 207 -12.68 -23.00 -2.50
N LYS A 208 -11.85 -22.27 -3.24
CA LYS A 208 -11.71 -22.47 -4.68
C LYS A 208 -10.30 -22.16 -5.15
N ILE A 209 -9.73 -23.09 -5.91
CA ILE A 209 -8.50 -22.85 -6.67
C ILE A 209 -8.87 -22.15 -7.97
N VAL A 210 -8.47 -20.88 -8.11
CA VAL A 210 -8.72 -20.09 -9.32
C VAL A 210 -7.75 -20.51 -10.40
N ARG A 211 -6.45 -20.46 -10.12
CA ARG A 211 -5.38 -20.78 -11.09
C ARG A 211 -4.12 -21.27 -10.37
N MET A 212 -3.34 -22.09 -11.05
CA MET A 212 -2.00 -22.51 -10.63
C MET A 212 -1.03 -22.16 -11.76
N ASP A 213 0.18 -21.74 -11.43
CA ASP A 213 1.25 -21.46 -12.40
C ASP A 213 1.83 -22.75 -12.99
N ARG A 214 1.95 -23.80 -12.16
CA ARG A 214 2.42 -25.13 -12.52
C ARG A 214 1.36 -26.17 -12.20
N THR A 215 1.05 -27.00 -13.19
CA THR A 215 0.12 -28.15 -13.07
C THR A 215 0.86 -29.49 -13.22
N ALA A 216 2.19 -29.46 -13.19
CA ALA A 216 3.03 -30.64 -13.22
C ALA A 216 4.36 -30.36 -12.50
N GLY A 217 5.00 -31.41 -11.99
CA GLY A 217 6.28 -31.30 -11.30
C GLY A 217 7.00 -32.64 -11.08
N CYS A 218 8.24 -32.59 -10.60
CA CYS A 218 9.06 -33.79 -10.39
C CYS A 218 8.59 -34.63 -9.19
N VAL A 219 8.66 -35.96 -9.30
CA VAL A 219 8.34 -36.91 -8.21
C VAL A 219 9.13 -36.69 -6.92
N THR A 220 10.31 -36.06 -7.01
CA THR A 220 11.14 -35.71 -5.85
C THR A 220 10.53 -34.61 -4.98
N GLY A 221 9.54 -33.88 -5.49
CA GLY A 221 8.94 -32.72 -4.82
C GLY A 221 9.93 -31.56 -4.64
N GLY A 222 9.52 -30.55 -3.86
CA GLY A 222 10.33 -29.37 -3.53
C GLY A 222 10.26 -28.22 -4.53
N GLU A 223 9.46 -28.33 -5.58
CA GLU A 223 9.26 -27.26 -6.56
C GLU A 223 8.28 -26.22 -6.03
N GLU A 224 8.61 -24.94 -6.21
CA GLU A 224 7.75 -23.83 -5.81
C GLU A 224 6.61 -23.62 -6.82
N VAL A 225 5.39 -23.55 -6.30
CA VAL A 225 4.14 -23.40 -7.05
C VAL A 225 3.38 -22.20 -6.50
N TYR A 226 2.90 -21.35 -7.41
CA TYR A 226 2.06 -20.21 -7.12
C TYR A 226 0.60 -20.56 -7.39
N LEU A 227 -0.20 -20.59 -6.34
CA LEU A 227 -1.62 -20.94 -6.39
C LEU A 227 -2.45 -19.70 -6.07
N LEU A 228 -3.28 -19.28 -7.03
CA LEU A 228 -4.29 -18.25 -6.85
C LEU A 228 -5.60 -18.90 -6.41
N CYS A 229 -6.19 -18.37 -5.35
CA CYS A 229 -7.41 -18.89 -4.74
C CYS A 229 -8.38 -17.77 -4.33
N ASP A 230 -9.62 -18.17 -4.05
CA ASP A 230 -10.55 -17.29 -3.34
C ASP A 230 -10.08 -17.04 -1.90
N LYS A 231 -10.75 -16.14 -1.17
CA LYS A 231 -10.30 -15.66 0.15
C LYS A 231 -10.08 -16.80 1.15
N VAL A 232 -8.84 -16.97 1.62
CA VAL A 232 -8.43 -17.93 2.65
C VAL A 232 -7.82 -17.27 3.89
N GLN A 233 -7.82 -17.98 5.01
CA GLN A 233 -7.12 -17.58 6.23
C GLN A 233 -5.75 -18.26 6.30
N LYS A 234 -4.68 -17.48 6.54
CA LYS A 234 -3.30 -17.98 6.50
C LYS A 234 -2.99 -19.09 7.51
N ASP A 235 -3.63 -19.06 8.68
CA ASP A 235 -3.38 -20.01 9.77
C ASP A 235 -4.25 -21.28 9.64
N ASP A 236 -5.35 -21.19 8.90
CA ASP A 236 -6.40 -22.21 8.77
C ASP A 236 -6.53 -22.77 7.34
N ILE A 237 -5.42 -22.88 6.61
CA ILE A 237 -5.42 -23.40 5.24
C ILE A 237 -4.29 -24.39 5.03
N GLN A 238 -4.54 -25.40 4.19
CA GLN A 238 -3.57 -26.38 3.72
C GLN A 238 -3.87 -26.77 2.27
N VAL A 239 -2.82 -27.07 1.52
CA VAL A 239 -2.90 -27.57 0.14
C VAL A 239 -2.73 -29.08 0.18
N ARG A 240 -3.77 -29.84 -0.16
CA ARG A 240 -3.78 -31.31 -0.12
C ARG A 240 -3.62 -31.88 -1.52
N PHE A 241 -2.62 -32.73 -1.68
CA PHE A 241 -2.40 -33.58 -2.85
C PHE A 241 -2.90 -34.98 -2.53
N TYR A 242 -3.64 -35.60 -3.44
CA TYR A 242 -4.14 -36.95 -3.21
C TYR A 242 -4.40 -37.72 -4.51
N GLU A 243 -4.39 -39.04 -4.40
CA GLU A 243 -4.71 -39.99 -5.47
C GLU A 243 -5.82 -40.93 -4.97
N GLU A 244 -6.81 -41.18 -5.82
CA GLU A 244 -7.95 -42.08 -5.54
C GLU A 244 -8.01 -43.14 -6.64
N ASP A 245 -8.07 -44.42 -6.22
CA ASP A 245 -8.31 -45.58 -7.09
C ASP A 245 -9.70 -46.17 -6.81
N ASP A 246 -10.11 -47.22 -7.53
CA ASP A 246 -11.43 -47.88 -7.39
C ASP A 246 -11.73 -48.43 -5.97
N SER A 247 -10.69 -48.58 -5.12
CA SER A 247 -10.80 -49.01 -3.72
C SER A 247 -10.80 -47.85 -2.70
N GLY A 248 -10.72 -46.59 -3.15
CA GLY A 248 -10.69 -45.39 -2.31
C GLY A 248 -9.37 -44.62 -2.37
N LEU A 249 -9.10 -43.80 -1.35
CA LEU A 249 -7.91 -42.94 -1.23
C LEU A 249 -6.62 -43.78 -1.12
N THR A 250 -5.71 -43.65 -2.10
CA THR A 250 -4.48 -44.46 -2.16
C THR A 250 -3.21 -43.71 -1.80
N TRP A 251 -3.24 -42.38 -1.84
CA TRP A 251 -2.15 -41.54 -1.36
C TRP A 251 -2.66 -40.15 -0.97
N GLU A 252 -2.08 -39.58 0.07
CA GLU A 252 -2.25 -38.16 0.40
C GLU A 252 -0.95 -37.54 0.91
N ALA A 253 -0.72 -36.28 0.54
CA ALA A 253 0.37 -35.46 1.05
C ALA A 253 -0.03 -33.99 1.08
N LEU A 254 0.68 -33.20 1.89
CA LEU A 254 0.44 -31.76 2.03
C LEU A 254 1.55 -30.96 1.35
N GLY A 255 1.18 -29.89 0.66
CA GLY A 255 2.12 -28.89 0.19
C GLY A 255 2.80 -28.19 1.37
N ASP A 256 4.09 -27.93 1.23
CA ASP A 256 4.91 -27.32 2.28
C ASP A 256 4.92 -25.80 2.13
N PHE A 257 4.41 -25.08 3.13
CA PHE A 257 4.41 -23.62 3.19
C PHE A 257 4.13 -23.11 4.60
N SER A 258 4.57 -21.90 4.89
CA SER A 258 4.35 -21.17 6.13
C SER A 258 3.18 -20.18 6.00
N PRO A 259 2.53 -19.74 7.09
CA PRO A 259 1.52 -18.68 7.03
C PRO A 259 2.02 -17.36 6.40
N THR A 260 3.33 -17.14 6.36
CA THR A 260 3.97 -15.99 5.66
C THR A 260 3.85 -16.07 4.15
N ASP A 261 3.71 -17.28 3.60
CA ASP A 261 3.67 -17.55 2.16
C ASP A 261 2.26 -17.41 1.58
N VAL A 262 1.27 -17.15 2.45
CA VAL A 262 -0.10 -16.79 2.08
C VAL A 262 -0.18 -15.29 1.83
N HIS A 263 -0.11 -14.91 0.56
CA HIS A 263 -0.09 -13.51 0.13
C HIS A 263 -1.50 -12.92 0.12
N ARG A 264 -1.73 -11.96 1.05
CA ARG A 264 -2.96 -11.15 1.16
C ARG A 264 -4.27 -11.95 1.05
N GLN A 265 -4.30 -13.18 1.58
CA GLN A 265 -5.49 -14.08 1.58
C GLN A 265 -5.93 -14.62 0.22
N PHE A 266 -5.26 -14.30 -0.90
CA PHE A 266 -5.72 -14.68 -2.26
C PHE A 266 -4.69 -15.48 -3.07
N ALA A 267 -3.47 -15.61 -2.57
CA ALA A 267 -2.46 -16.45 -3.19
C ALA A 267 -1.68 -17.23 -2.12
N ILE A 268 -1.24 -18.42 -2.49
CA ILE A 268 -0.40 -19.29 -1.65
C ILE A 268 0.80 -19.69 -2.49
N VAL A 269 1.99 -19.39 -1.99
CA VAL A 269 3.24 -19.95 -2.52
C VAL A 269 3.58 -21.17 -1.68
N PHE A 270 3.72 -22.34 -2.30
CA PHE A 270 4.04 -23.57 -1.57
C PHE A 270 4.99 -24.45 -2.37
N LYS A 271 5.64 -25.40 -1.69
CA LYS A 271 6.49 -26.42 -2.29
C LYS A 271 5.75 -27.74 -2.45
N THR A 272 5.82 -28.34 -3.64
CA THR A 272 5.14 -29.60 -3.93
C THR A 272 5.65 -30.72 -3.02
N PRO A 273 4.78 -31.59 -2.47
CA PRO A 273 5.21 -32.73 -1.68
C PRO A 273 5.95 -33.76 -2.55
N LYS A 274 6.68 -34.67 -1.90
CA LYS A 274 7.30 -35.82 -2.58
C LYS A 274 6.21 -36.84 -2.92
N TYR A 275 6.27 -37.40 -4.13
CA TYR A 275 5.36 -38.46 -4.52
C TYR A 275 5.72 -39.79 -3.83
N ARG A 276 4.75 -40.68 -3.62
CA ARG A 276 4.95 -41.96 -2.89
C ARG A 276 6.03 -42.84 -3.52
N ASP A 277 6.11 -42.85 -4.85
CA ASP A 277 7.11 -43.60 -5.61
C ASP A 277 8.05 -42.64 -6.35
N GLN A 278 9.31 -42.60 -5.92
CA GLN A 278 10.33 -41.75 -6.54
C GLN A 278 10.93 -42.37 -7.81
N ASN A 279 10.70 -43.67 -8.07
CA ASN A 279 11.22 -44.39 -9.22
C ASN A 279 10.16 -44.55 -10.32
N LEU A 280 9.33 -43.52 -10.50
CA LEU A 280 8.27 -43.49 -11.49
C LEU A 280 8.84 -43.71 -12.90
N GLN A 281 8.16 -44.51 -13.73
CA GLN A 281 8.57 -44.74 -15.13
C GLN A 281 7.70 -43.97 -16.13
N LYS A 282 6.47 -43.61 -15.74
CA LYS A 282 5.49 -42.89 -16.55
C LYS A 282 4.87 -41.76 -15.73
N PRO A 283 4.49 -40.62 -16.32
CA PRO A 283 3.81 -39.56 -15.58
C PRO A 283 2.51 -40.06 -14.94
N THR A 284 2.26 -39.65 -13.70
CA THR A 284 1.05 -40.01 -12.95
C THR A 284 0.28 -38.75 -12.56
N SER A 285 -1.02 -38.73 -12.83
CA SER A 285 -1.90 -37.62 -12.48
C SER A 285 -2.52 -37.83 -11.10
N VAL A 286 -2.38 -36.83 -10.24
CA VAL A 286 -2.99 -36.74 -8.91
C VAL A 286 -3.92 -35.52 -8.85
N PHE A 287 -4.66 -35.37 -7.77
CA PHE A 287 -5.51 -34.22 -7.53
C PHE A 287 -4.93 -33.29 -6.46
N VAL A 288 -5.19 -32.00 -6.62
CA VAL A 288 -4.82 -30.93 -5.70
C VAL A 288 -6.08 -30.19 -5.29
N GLN A 289 -6.26 -30.01 -4.00
CA GLN A 289 -7.38 -29.24 -3.46
C GLN A 289 -6.93 -28.40 -2.26
N LEU A 290 -7.62 -27.29 -2.04
CA LEU A 290 -7.51 -26.56 -0.78
C LEU A 290 -8.33 -27.27 0.27
N LYS A 291 -7.82 -27.32 1.49
CA LYS A 291 -8.54 -27.86 2.64
C LYS A 291 -8.38 -26.91 3.83
N ARG A 292 -9.48 -26.55 4.50
CA ARG A 292 -9.44 -25.77 5.76
C ARG A 292 -9.12 -26.71 6.93
N LYS A 293 -8.35 -26.27 7.92
CA LYS A 293 -7.93 -27.15 9.04
C LYS A 293 -9.02 -27.26 10.11
N SER A 294 -9.80 -26.21 10.34
CA SER A 294 -10.83 -26.14 11.37
C SER A 294 -12.03 -27.05 11.12
N ASP A 295 -12.62 -27.00 9.93
CA ASP A 295 -13.84 -27.73 9.57
C ASP A 295 -13.63 -28.84 8.52
N ASN A 296 -12.39 -29.05 8.08
CA ASN A 296 -12.04 -29.99 7.01
C ASN A 296 -12.77 -29.73 5.67
N GLU A 297 -13.31 -28.53 5.44
CA GLU A 297 -13.91 -28.16 4.16
C GLU A 297 -12.87 -28.21 3.04
N THR A 298 -13.29 -28.59 1.84
CA THR A 298 -12.40 -28.79 0.67
C THR A 298 -12.90 -28.04 -0.56
N SER A 299 -11.98 -27.58 -1.40
CA SER A 299 -12.32 -27.02 -2.71
C SER A 299 -12.58 -28.10 -3.75
N GLU A 300 -13.17 -27.73 -4.89
CA GLU A 300 -13.14 -28.59 -6.08
C GLU A 300 -11.68 -28.98 -6.42
N PRO A 301 -11.42 -30.27 -6.71
CA PRO A 301 -10.07 -30.74 -7.01
C PRO A 301 -9.61 -30.31 -8.39
N LYS A 302 -8.31 -30.01 -8.52
CA LYS A 302 -7.62 -29.74 -9.78
C LYS A 302 -6.58 -30.81 -10.08
N PRO A 303 -6.43 -31.26 -11.34
CA PRO A 303 -5.43 -32.25 -11.69
C PRO A 303 -4.01 -31.65 -11.64
N PHE A 304 -3.05 -32.45 -11.17
CA PHE A 304 -1.62 -32.15 -11.16
C PHE A 304 -0.84 -33.40 -11.57
N THR A 305 0.18 -33.27 -12.42
CA THR A 305 0.89 -34.43 -12.97
C THR A 305 2.32 -34.53 -12.46
N TYR A 306 2.66 -35.63 -11.78
CA TYR A 306 4.03 -35.93 -11.40
C TYR A 306 4.79 -36.60 -12.55
N HIS A 307 6.00 -36.12 -12.85
CA HIS A 307 6.88 -36.70 -13.86
C HIS A 307 8.13 -37.35 -13.25
N PRO A 308 8.68 -38.39 -13.89
CA PRO A 308 9.88 -39.07 -13.40
C PRO A 308 11.09 -38.14 -13.36
N GLN A 309 12.04 -38.45 -12.46
CA GLN A 309 13.29 -37.70 -12.33
C GLN A 309 14.21 -38.02 -13.51
N ILE A 310 14.51 -37.04 -14.36
CA ILE A 310 15.50 -37.17 -15.43
C ILE A 310 16.89 -37.05 -14.78
N ILE A 311 17.47 -38.18 -14.36
CA ILE A 311 18.85 -38.21 -13.85
C ILE A 311 19.78 -38.23 -15.06
N ASP A 312 20.33 -37.08 -15.42
CA ASP A 312 21.40 -37.00 -16.42
C ASP A 312 22.70 -37.58 -15.83
N LYS A 313 22.92 -38.87 -16.08
CA LYS A 313 24.07 -39.62 -15.56
C LYS A 313 25.40 -39.10 -16.12
N GLU A 314 25.40 -38.40 -17.26
CA GLU A 314 26.61 -37.95 -17.96
C GLU A 314 27.26 -36.73 -17.28
N GLU A 315 26.47 -35.75 -16.82
CA GLU A 315 27.01 -34.55 -16.18
C GLU A 315 27.57 -34.81 -14.77
N VAL A 316 26.97 -35.75 -14.04
CA VAL A 316 27.46 -36.19 -12.72
C VAL A 316 28.81 -36.90 -12.85
N GLN A 317 29.00 -37.71 -13.89
CA GLN A 317 30.30 -38.33 -14.18
C GLN A 317 31.35 -37.29 -14.60
N ARG A 318 30.97 -36.28 -15.38
CA ARG A 318 31.85 -35.18 -15.78
C ARG A 318 32.33 -34.35 -14.59
N LYS A 319 31.49 -34.15 -13.57
CA LYS A 319 31.87 -33.49 -12.31
C LYS A 319 32.78 -34.35 -11.43
N ARG A 320 32.64 -35.67 -11.46
CA ARG A 320 33.53 -36.61 -10.76
C ARG A 320 34.91 -36.77 -11.43
N GLN A 321 35.04 -36.44 -12.71
CA GLN A 321 36.30 -36.57 -13.47
C GLN A 321 37.21 -35.33 -13.48
N LYS A 322 36.80 -34.19 -12.89
CA LYS A 322 37.71 -33.04 -12.74
C LYS A 322 38.67 -33.27 -11.56
N THR A 323 39.85 -33.82 -11.86
CA THR A 323 41.02 -33.74 -10.97
C THR A 323 41.52 -32.30 -10.85
N LEU A 324 41.81 -31.85 -9.61
CA LEU A 324 42.37 -30.54 -9.30
C LEU A 324 43.74 -30.32 -9.98
N PRO A 325 44.14 -29.07 -10.34
CA PRO A 325 45.46 -28.79 -10.89
C PRO A 325 46.53 -28.95 -9.81
N ASN A 326 47.61 -29.64 -10.18
CA ASN A 326 48.76 -29.95 -9.34
C ASN A 326 49.62 -28.68 -9.12
N PHE A 327 49.70 -28.16 -7.90
CA PHE A 327 50.69 -27.14 -7.52
C PHE A 327 52.05 -27.83 -7.34
N GLN A 328 53.03 -27.49 -8.18
CA GLN A 328 54.41 -27.90 -8.00
C GLN A 328 55.05 -27.00 -6.92
N ASP A 329 55.24 -27.55 -5.73
CA ASP A 329 56.18 -26.98 -4.75
C ASP A 329 57.50 -27.74 -4.75
N PHE A 330 58.55 -26.94 -4.63
CA PHE A 330 59.95 -27.32 -4.60
C PHE A 330 60.29 -28.24 -3.41
N SER A 331 61.26 -29.12 -3.68
CA SER A 331 62.17 -29.78 -2.74
C SER A 331 61.70 -31.02 -1.97
N GLY A 332 62.43 -32.11 -2.19
CA GLY A 332 62.97 -32.89 -1.07
C GLY A 332 62.48 -34.33 -0.92
N HIS A 333 63.32 -35.24 -1.41
CA HIS A 333 63.59 -36.56 -0.84
C HIS A 333 62.49 -37.64 -0.85
N GLY A 334 62.83 -38.74 -1.53
CA GLY A 334 62.70 -40.04 -0.90
C GLY A 334 61.79 -41.03 -1.61
N GLY A 335 62.43 -41.90 -2.40
CA GLY A 335 62.19 -43.34 -2.27
C GLY A 335 60.98 -43.93 -3.00
N GLY A 336 61.28 -44.56 -4.14
CA GLY A 336 61.13 -46.01 -4.20
C GLY A 336 59.85 -46.57 -4.81
N GLY A 337 60.05 -47.27 -5.93
CA GLY A 337 59.35 -48.52 -6.23
C GLY A 337 58.16 -48.38 -7.19
N LEU A 338 58.24 -48.83 -8.44
CA LEU A 338 58.32 -50.22 -8.94
C LEU A 338 56.95 -50.68 -9.47
N TYR A 339 56.96 -51.09 -10.74
CA TYR A 339 56.04 -52.01 -11.43
C TYR A 339 54.63 -51.50 -11.81
N ARG A 340 53.99 -51.91 -12.90
CA ARG A 340 54.33 -52.63 -14.15
C ARG A 340 53.02 -52.79 -14.93
N GLY A 341 53.04 -52.57 -16.24
CA GLY A 341 52.17 -53.23 -17.22
C GLY A 341 50.76 -52.63 -17.40
N GLY A 342 50.21 -52.52 -18.61
CA GLY A 342 50.68 -52.97 -19.91
C GLY A 342 49.48 -53.28 -20.80
N GLY A 343 49.55 -52.82 -22.05
CA GLY A 343 48.81 -53.35 -23.22
C GLY A 343 47.33 -52.96 -23.30
N GLY A 344 46.79 -52.53 -24.43
CA GLY A 344 47.31 -52.47 -25.79
C GLY A 344 46.13 -52.52 -26.78
N GLY A 345 46.37 -52.03 -27.99
CA GLY A 345 45.58 -52.40 -29.17
C GLY A 345 44.55 -51.38 -29.65
N GLY A 346 44.95 -50.54 -30.61
CA GLY A 346 44.06 -50.19 -31.73
C GLY A 346 43.84 -51.41 -32.66
N PRO A 347 43.23 -51.29 -33.86
CA PRO A 347 43.36 -50.10 -34.73
C PRO A 347 42.14 -49.73 -35.62
N ALA A 348 42.29 -48.56 -36.26
CA ALA A 348 42.05 -48.24 -37.67
C ALA A 348 40.66 -48.00 -38.29
N ALA A 349 40.72 -47.05 -39.24
CA ALA A 349 39.87 -46.72 -40.39
C ALA A 349 38.65 -45.83 -40.11
N GLY A 350 38.37 -44.76 -40.85
CA GLY A 350 39.00 -44.15 -42.02
C GLY A 350 38.00 -43.22 -42.72
N GLY A 351 38.48 -42.10 -43.29
CA GLY A 351 37.84 -41.37 -44.39
C GLY A 351 36.74 -40.32 -44.06
N GLY A 352 37.04 -39.04 -44.28
CA GLY A 352 36.04 -38.07 -44.79
C GLY A 352 36.02 -38.08 -46.33
N PRO A 353 35.53 -37.04 -47.04
CA PRO A 353 34.69 -35.91 -46.64
C PRO A 353 33.47 -35.68 -47.61
N GLY A 354 32.59 -34.71 -47.35
CA GLY A 354 31.51 -34.36 -48.29
C GLY A 354 30.76 -33.07 -47.95
N SER A 355 30.84 -32.11 -48.87
CA SER A 355 30.37 -30.72 -48.83
C SER A 355 28.86 -30.55 -49.11
N ALA A 356 28.29 -29.53 -48.45
CA ALA A 356 27.20 -28.60 -48.82
C ALA A 356 26.13 -28.97 -49.88
N GLY A 357 24.87 -28.76 -49.50
CA GLY A 357 23.73 -28.64 -50.41
C GLY A 357 22.47 -28.09 -49.71
N ARG A 358 22.08 -26.87 -50.09
CA ARG A 358 20.86 -26.10 -49.74
C ARG A 358 19.57 -26.93 -49.65
N LEU A 359 18.65 -26.51 -48.77
CA LEU A 359 17.23 -26.37 -49.12
C LEU A 359 16.59 -25.15 -48.43
N VAL A 360 15.89 -24.38 -49.25
CA VAL A 360 15.17 -23.14 -48.96
C VAL A 360 13.75 -23.48 -48.52
N LEU A 361 13.20 -22.77 -47.53
CA LEU A 361 11.76 -22.69 -47.28
C LEU A 361 11.27 -21.24 -47.33
N TRP A 362 10.06 -21.10 -47.86
CA TRP A 362 9.42 -19.86 -48.30
C TRP A 362 8.83 -18.99 -47.19
N ALA A 363 9.07 -17.69 -47.40
CA ALA A 363 8.35 -16.44 -47.13
C ALA A 363 6.95 -16.35 -46.45
N ASN A 364 6.80 -15.15 -45.85
CA ASN A 364 5.64 -14.27 -45.57
C ASN A 364 5.01 -14.34 -44.16
N ARG A 365 4.69 -13.24 -43.45
CA ARG A 365 4.79 -11.77 -43.63
C ARG A 365 4.47 -11.16 -42.24
N GLU A 366 5.32 -10.28 -41.67
CA GLU A 366 5.26 -8.80 -41.69
C GLU A 366 4.11 -8.14 -40.90
N HIS A 367 4.48 -7.46 -39.81
CA HIS A 367 3.98 -6.14 -39.42
C HIS A 367 5.11 -5.43 -38.63
N PHE A 368 6.03 -4.76 -39.33
CA PHE A 368 6.96 -3.80 -38.72
C PHE A 368 6.68 -2.41 -39.30
N MET A 369 6.44 -1.44 -38.41
CA MET A 369 6.27 -0.04 -38.78
C MET A 369 7.61 0.55 -39.22
N VAL A 370 7.59 1.15 -40.41
CA VAL A 370 8.68 1.90 -41.00
C VAL A 370 8.76 3.28 -40.34
N PHE A 371 9.86 3.59 -39.65
CA PHE A 371 10.21 4.97 -39.28
C PHE A 371 10.91 5.65 -40.46
N GLN A 372 10.37 6.77 -40.92
CA GLN A 372 10.99 7.61 -41.95
C GLN A 372 12.22 8.34 -41.37
N ARG A 373 13.42 8.07 -41.92
CA ARG A 373 14.65 8.87 -41.72
C ARG A 373 14.49 10.24 -42.38
N LYS A 374 14.52 11.34 -41.61
CA LYS A 374 14.94 12.65 -42.13
C LYS A 374 16.47 12.68 -42.19
N ARG A 375 17.01 13.00 -43.38
CA ARG A 375 18.44 12.95 -43.74
C ARG A 375 19.28 13.99 -42.98
N LEU A 376 20.36 13.52 -42.35
CA LEU A 376 21.62 14.22 -42.06
C LEU A 376 22.79 13.28 -42.48
N PRO A 377 24.03 13.79 -42.66
CA PRO A 377 24.98 13.27 -43.65
C PRO A 377 25.51 11.88 -43.33
N GLU A 378 25.72 11.08 -44.38
CA GLU A 378 26.10 9.66 -44.32
C GLU A 378 27.55 9.50 -43.83
N ASP A 379 27.72 9.16 -42.55
CA ASP A 379 28.98 8.63 -42.02
C ASP A 379 28.85 7.11 -41.79
N PRO A 380 29.47 6.26 -42.63
CA PRO A 380 29.21 4.81 -42.69
C PRO A 380 29.69 4.02 -41.46
N VAL A 381 30.46 4.66 -40.57
CA VAL A 381 31.02 4.04 -39.36
C VAL A 381 30.01 4.03 -38.21
N LEU A 382 29.23 5.10 -38.02
CA LEU A 382 28.16 5.12 -37.02
C LEU A 382 27.06 4.10 -37.34
N ASP A 383 26.66 3.95 -38.61
CA ASP A 383 25.60 3.03 -39.03
C ASP A 383 26.00 1.54 -38.82
N ARG A 384 27.31 1.23 -38.78
CA ARG A 384 27.84 -0.11 -38.50
C ARG A 384 27.84 -0.49 -37.01
N ALA A 385 27.94 0.49 -36.11
CA ALA A 385 27.95 0.24 -34.67
C ALA A 385 26.57 -0.18 -34.12
N PHE A 386 25.48 0.05 -34.87
CA PHE A 386 24.10 -0.25 -34.47
C PHE A 386 23.58 -1.64 -34.89
N VAL A 387 24.39 -2.46 -35.60
CA VAL A 387 23.94 -3.77 -36.10
C VAL A 387 24.61 -4.89 -35.31
N LEU A 388 23.90 -5.45 -34.33
CA LEU A 388 24.23 -6.75 -33.73
C LEU A 388 23.36 -7.84 -34.37
N SER A 389 24.00 -8.94 -34.78
CA SER A 389 23.38 -10.14 -35.33
C SER A 389 22.59 -10.96 -34.27
N PRO A 390 21.59 -11.77 -34.68
CA PRO A 390 20.60 -12.40 -33.78
C PRO A 390 21.17 -13.42 -32.75
N PRO A 391 20.40 -13.81 -31.71
CA PRO A 391 20.92 -14.41 -30.47
C PRO A 391 21.15 -15.93 -30.53
N GLU A 392 21.87 -16.41 -31.53
CA GLU A 392 22.23 -17.84 -31.68
C GLU A 392 23.74 -18.13 -31.64
N CYS A 393 24.59 -17.17 -31.28
CA CYS A 393 26.05 -17.33 -31.27
C CYS A 393 26.67 -17.60 -29.88
N ASP A 394 27.76 -18.38 -29.89
CA ASP A 394 28.56 -18.81 -28.73
C ASP A 394 29.14 -17.62 -27.95
N ALA A 395 29.11 -17.67 -26.61
CA ALA A 395 29.41 -16.56 -25.71
C ALA A 395 30.85 -16.00 -25.87
N LYS A 396 31.77 -16.80 -26.42
CA LYS A 396 33.14 -16.37 -26.71
C LYS A 396 33.27 -15.49 -27.95
N GLU A 397 32.45 -15.71 -28.98
CA GLU A 397 32.49 -14.88 -30.19
C GLU A 397 31.87 -13.50 -29.96
N GLN A 398 30.83 -13.43 -29.12
CA GLN A 398 30.23 -12.16 -28.71
C GLN A 398 31.22 -11.27 -27.97
N LEU A 399 32.03 -11.83 -27.06
CA LEU A 399 33.03 -11.07 -26.31
C LEU A 399 34.11 -10.46 -27.23
N VAL A 400 34.51 -11.19 -28.28
CA VAL A 400 35.52 -10.73 -29.26
C VAL A 400 34.97 -9.65 -30.19
N GLN A 401 33.69 -9.72 -30.58
CA GLN A 401 33.07 -8.67 -31.38
C GLN A 401 32.95 -7.36 -30.60
N VAL A 402 32.58 -7.47 -29.32
CA VAL A 402 32.42 -6.35 -28.41
C VAL A 402 33.74 -5.60 -28.15
N THR A 403 34.83 -6.33 -27.91
CA THR A 403 36.15 -5.71 -27.69
C THR A 403 36.67 -5.00 -28.94
N ASN A 404 36.42 -5.55 -30.13
CA ASN A 404 36.80 -4.92 -31.39
C ASN A 404 36.03 -3.62 -31.65
N LEU A 405 34.73 -3.56 -31.34
CA LEU A 405 33.92 -2.34 -31.45
C LEU A 405 34.40 -1.24 -30.49
N GLN A 406 34.82 -1.60 -29.27
CA GLN A 406 35.37 -0.64 -28.31
C GLN A 406 36.74 -0.11 -28.72
N LEU A 407 37.60 -0.96 -29.31
CA LEU A 407 38.89 -0.53 -29.84
C LEU A 407 38.74 0.42 -31.04
N GLU A 408 37.80 0.15 -31.94
CA GLU A 408 37.53 1.02 -33.09
C GLU A 408 36.99 2.39 -32.65
N ALA A 409 36.07 2.42 -31.67
CA ALA A 409 35.58 3.67 -31.09
C ALA A 409 36.67 4.51 -30.40
N LEU A 410 37.56 3.86 -29.64
CA LEU A 410 38.72 4.53 -29.05
C LEU A 410 39.67 5.08 -30.11
N PHE A 411 39.86 4.35 -31.21
CA PHE A 411 40.66 4.79 -32.35
C PHE A 411 40.03 6.02 -33.02
N GLN A 412 38.74 5.98 -33.34
CA GLN A 412 38.05 7.11 -33.97
C GLN A 412 38.01 8.35 -33.07
N TYR A 413 37.82 8.19 -31.75
CA TYR A 413 37.97 9.29 -30.79
C TYR A 413 39.38 9.88 -30.80
N SER A 414 40.41 9.04 -30.83
CA SER A 414 41.81 9.52 -30.85
C SER A 414 42.15 10.33 -32.11
N VAL A 415 41.44 10.09 -33.20
CA VAL A 415 41.64 10.76 -34.50
C VAL A 415 40.79 12.02 -34.63
N THR A 416 39.54 11.98 -34.15
CA THR A 416 38.56 13.07 -34.36
C THR A 416 38.43 14.01 -33.17
N GLY A 417 38.78 13.55 -31.96
CA GLY A 417 38.53 14.26 -30.69
C GLY A 417 37.05 14.33 -30.30
N ASP A 418 36.15 13.71 -31.06
CA ASP A 418 34.70 13.76 -30.85
C ASP A 418 34.26 12.65 -29.88
N SER A 419 33.77 13.06 -28.70
CA SER A 419 33.34 12.17 -27.63
C SER A 419 32.12 11.30 -28.01
N ALA A 420 31.41 11.61 -29.10
CA ALA A 420 30.31 10.79 -29.62
C ALA A 420 30.77 9.35 -29.96
N TYR A 421 31.99 9.18 -30.46
CA TYR A 421 32.54 7.86 -30.79
C TYR A 421 32.80 7.00 -29.55
N LEU A 422 33.10 7.58 -28.38
CA LEU A 422 33.27 6.84 -27.12
C LEU A 422 31.93 6.37 -26.53
N LEU A 423 30.84 7.07 -26.85
CA LEU A 423 29.49 6.76 -26.37
C LEU A 423 28.77 5.72 -27.26
N ALA A 424 29.12 5.65 -28.55
CA ALA A 424 28.53 4.70 -29.51
C ALA A 424 28.64 3.21 -29.12
N PRO A 425 29.74 2.69 -28.53
CA PRO A 425 29.80 1.31 -28.04
C PRO A 425 28.96 1.07 -26.78
N GLN A 426 28.75 2.10 -25.96
CA GLN A 426 27.98 1.98 -24.72
C GLN A 426 26.48 1.84 -25.01
N LEU A 427 26.01 2.43 -26.12
CA LEU A 427 24.68 2.22 -26.69
C LEU A 427 24.39 0.75 -27.08
N GLY A 428 25.39 0.01 -27.57
CA GLY A 428 25.28 -1.42 -27.91
C GLY A 428 25.30 -2.36 -26.70
N PHE A 429 26.05 -2.00 -25.65
CA PHE A 429 26.06 -2.76 -24.38
C PHE A 429 24.71 -2.72 -23.64
N ILE A 430 23.95 -1.64 -23.79
CA ILE A 430 22.60 -1.50 -23.20
C ILE A 430 21.62 -2.53 -23.78
N TRP A 431 21.82 -3.00 -25.02
CA TRP A 431 21.01 -4.06 -25.63
C TRP A 431 21.36 -5.48 -25.13
N LEU A 432 22.60 -5.74 -24.69
CA LEU A 432 23.01 -7.08 -24.28
C LEU A 432 22.56 -7.45 -22.85
N PHE A 433 22.37 -6.45 -21.98
CA PHE A 433 21.71 -6.63 -20.68
C PHE A 433 20.17 -6.77 -20.77
N SER A 434 19.61 -6.69 -21.99
CA SER A 434 18.17 -6.83 -22.28
C SER A 434 17.67 -8.30 -22.35
N THR A 435 18.55 -9.29 -22.12
CA THR A 435 18.19 -10.72 -22.12
C THR A 435 17.59 -11.20 -20.78
N HIS A 436 17.27 -10.29 -19.85
CA HIS A 436 16.41 -10.54 -18.71
C HIS A 436 15.08 -9.78 -18.86
N PRO A 437 13.93 -10.47 -18.98
CA PRO A 437 12.65 -9.85 -19.32
C PRO A 437 11.99 -9.03 -18.18
N ALA A 438 12.75 -8.38 -17.31
CA ALA A 438 12.20 -7.66 -16.14
C ALA A 438 12.74 -6.24 -15.86
N SER A 439 13.77 -5.74 -16.55
CA SER A 439 14.34 -4.41 -16.27
C SER A 439 15.31 -4.08 -17.40
N VAL A 440 15.22 -3.05 -18.24
CA VAL A 440 14.93 -1.62 -18.02
C VAL A 440 14.63 -1.03 -19.40
N SER A 441 13.51 -0.32 -19.58
CA SER A 441 13.25 0.48 -20.80
C SER A 441 13.81 1.89 -20.64
N GLN A 442 15.11 2.04 -20.31
CA GLN A 442 15.73 3.37 -20.14
C GLN A 442 16.60 3.71 -21.34
N THR A 443 16.37 4.88 -21.92
CA THR A 443 17.20 5.42 -23.00
C THR A 443 18.52 5.96 -22.41
N PRO A 444 19.58 6.10 -23.23
CA PRO A 444 20.83 6.75 -22.79
C PRO A 444 20.61 8.14 -22.20
N LEU A 445 19.61 8.87 -22.70
CA LEU A 445 19.23 10.18 -22.19
C LEU A 445 18.64 10.08 -20.77
N HIS A 446 17.83 9.04 -20.47
CA HIS A 446 17.38 8.80 -19.09
C HIS A 446 18.56 8.52 -18.15
N LEU A 447 19.54 7.70 -18.58
CA LEU A 447 20.72 7.39 -17.77
C LEU A 447 21.61 8.62 -17.52
N ALA A 448 21.80 9.48 -18.52
CA ALA A 448 22.54 10.73 -18.38
C ALA A 448 21.88 11.67 -17.36
N VAL A 449 20.55 11.74 -17.34
CA VAL A 449 19.78 12.52 -16.36
C VAL A 449 19.87 11.90 -14.96
N ILE A 450 19.70 10.59 -14.83
CA ILE A 450 19.82 9.87 -13.54
C ILE A 450 21.22 10.08 -12.93
N THR A 451 22.25 10.11 -13.77
CA THR A 451 23.66 10.31 -13.35
C THR A 451 24.07 11.78 -13.24
N GLN A 452 23.14 12.73 -13.45
CA GLN A 452 23.38 14.18 -13.33
C GLN A 452 24.49 14.74 -14.25
N GLN A 453 24.71 14.12 -15.41
CA GLN A 453 25.78 14.51 -16.36
C GLN A 453 25.26 15.52 -17.41
N LYS A 454 25.40 16.83 -17.14
CA LYS A 454 24.86 17.91 -17.98
C LYS A 454 25.46 17.91 -19.39
N GLU A 455 26.76 17.67 -19.50
CA GLU A 455 27.48 17.64 -20.78
C GLU A 455 27.03 16.46 -21.66
N ALA A 456 26.79 15.30 -21.05
CA ALA A 456 26.28 14.13 -21.75
C ALA A 456 24.84 14.36 -22.26
N VAL A 457 24.00 14.99 -21.45
CA VAL A 457 22.65 15.40 -21.87
C VAL A 457 22.71 16.37 -23.06
N ALA A 458 23.60 17.38 -23.00
CA ALA A 458 23.78 18.34 -24.09
C ALA A 458 24.19 17.67 -25.40
N ALA A 459 25.16 16.75 -25.33
CA ALA A 459 25.66 16.02 -26.48
C ALA A 459 24.57 15.11 -27.09
N LEU A 460 23.82 14.39 -26.24
CA LEU A 460 22.74 13.51 -26.69
C LEU A 460 21.59 14.27 -27.35
N LEU A 461 21.17 15.41 -26.77
CA LEU A 461 20.14 16.26 -27.39
C LEU A 461 20.63 16.88 -28.71
N SER A 462 21.89 17.32 -28.78
CA SER A 462 22.49 17.84 -30.01
C SER A 462 22.61 16.77 -31.11
N ALA A 463 22.74 15.50 -30.72
CA ALA A 463 22.74 14.34 -31.62
C ALA A 463 21.32 13.90 -32.04
N GLY A 464 20.26 14.58 -31.59
CA GLY A 464 18.88 14.28 -31.97
C GLY A 464 18.23 13.18 -31.14
N ALA A 465 18.68 12.94 -29.90
CA ALA A 465 17.99 12.03 -28.99
C ALA A 465 16.58 12.54 -28.69
N ASP A 466 15.57 11.68 -28.86
CA ASP A 466 14.16 12.02 -28.64
C ASP A 466 13.84 12.08 -27.13
N PRO A 467 13.51 13.27 -26.58
CA PRO A 467 13.18 13.42 -25.16
C PRO A 467 11.76 12.96 -24.80
N THR A 468 10.90 12.66 -25.80
CA THR A 468 9.51 12.25 -25.58
C THR A 468 9.37 10.78 -25.17
N LEU A 469 10.43 10.00 -25.36
CA LEU A 469 10.46 8.59 -24.98
C LEU A 469 10.33 8.44 -23.46
N THR A 470 9.53 7.46 -23.05
CA THR A 470 9.25 7.19 -21.64
C THR A 470 9.89 5.90 -21.17
N ASP A 471 10.23 5.82 -19.89
CA ASP A 471 10.66 4.59 -19.25
C ASP A 471 9.52 3.57 -19.02
N ARG A 472 9.82 2.44 -18.36
CA ARG A 472 8.82 1.40 -18.01
C ARG A 472 7.67 1.90 -17.12
N HIS A 473 7.87 3.03 -16.45
CA HIS A 473 6.92 3.68 -15.57
C HIS A 473 6.20 4.83 -16.28
N GLY A 474 6.47 5.07 -17.57
CA GLY A 474 5.93 6.20 -18.32
C GLY A 474 6.62 7.52 -17.98
N ASN A 475 7.74 7.51 -17.26
CA ASN A 475 8.46 8.73 -16.90
C ASN A 475 9.27 9.19 -18.11
N THR A 476 9.13 10.46 -18.48
CA THR A 476 10.06 11.14 -19.39
C THR A 476 11.34 11.54 -18.63
N VAL A 477 12.33 12.04 -19.35
CA VAL A 477 13.57 12.56 -18.76
C VAL A 477 13.32 13.70 -17.76
N LEU A 478 12.29 14.50 -17.97
CA LEU A 478 11.91 15.59 -17.07
C LEU A 478 11.30 15.06 -15.75
N HIS A 479 10.54 13.97 -15.81
CA HIS A 479 10.01 13.30 -14.62
C HIS A 479 11.14 12.77 -13.72
N LEU A 480 12.19 12.19 -14.33
CA LEU A 480 13.35 11.70 -13.56
C LEU A 480 14.19 12.84 -12.99
N ALA A 481 14.39 13.91 -13.75
CA ALA A 481 15.11 15.09 -13.27
C ALA A 481 14.41 15.75 -12.07
N ALA A 482 13.07 15.83 -12.10
CA ALA A 482 12.27 16.42 -11.04
C ALA A 482 12.38 15.67 -9.69
N GLN A 483 12.72 14.38 -9.70
CA GLN A 483 12.90 13.58 -8.49
C GLN A 483 14.28 13.74 -7.84
N GLN A 484 15.22 14.35 -8.53
CA GLN A 484 16.61 14.47 -8.10
C GLN A 484 16.95 15.92 -7.75
N GLU A 485 17.95 16.10 -6.89
CA GLU A 485 18.57 17.39 -6.60
C GLU A 485 19.78 17.59 -7.52
N GLY A 486 20.01 18.80 -8.07
CA GLY A 486 21.21 19.06 -8.90
C GLY A 486 21.10 20.08 -10.03
N GLY A 487 19.98 20.78 -10.17
CA GLY A 487 19.82 21.79 -11.23
C GLY A 487 19.70 21.21 -12.65
N MET A 488 19.37 19.91 -12.77
CA MET A 488 19.18 19.25 -14.06
C MET A 488 17.86 19.67 -14.72
N VAL A 489 16.84 19.99 -13.93
CA VAL A 489 15.56 20.48 -14.46
C VAL A 489 15.76 21.80 -15.18
N GLN A 490 16.41 22.77 -14.55
CA GLN A 490 16.73 24.06 -15.18
C GLN A 490 17.53 23.89 -16.46
N PHE A 491 18.51 22.97 -16.46
CA PHE A 491 19.32 22.66 -17.65
C PHE A 491 18.49 22.08 -18.80
N LEU A 492 17.62 21.10 -18.52
CA LEU A 492 16.73 20.49 -19.51
C LEU A 492 15.74 21.51 -20.10
N LEU A 493 15.23 22.43 -19.29
CA LEU A 493 14.24 23.44 -19.70
C LEU A 493 14.80 24.59 -20.57
N LEU A 494 16.12 24.64 -20.76
CA LEU A 494 16.76 25.50 -21.76
C LEU A 494 16.40 25.06 -23.19
N HIS A 495 16.10 23.77 -23.39
CA HIS A 495 15.71 23.23 -24.68
C HIS A 495 14.19 23.35 -24.88
N ARG A 496 13.78 23.98 -25.99
CA ARG A 496 12.37 24.28 -26.28
C ARG A 496 11.47 23.02 -26.31
N GLU A 497 11.99 21.93 -26.87
CA GLU A 497 11.27 20.65 -27.03
C GLU A 497 10.85 20.05 -25.67
N LEU A 498 11.64 20.26 -24.62
CA LEU A 498 11.38 19.72 -23.29
C LEU A 498 10.32 20.51 -22.52
N ARG A 499 10.06 21.77 -22.89
CA ARG A 499 8.98 22.58 -22.28
C ARG A 499 7.60 22.06 -22.65
N GLU A 500 7.45 21.50 -23.85
CA GLU A 500 6.19 20.89 -24.30
C GLU A 500 5.86 19.60 -23.53
N LEU A 501 6.81 19.05 -22.75
CA LEU A 501 6.63 17.84 -21.95
C LEU A 501 6.28 18.11 -20.48
N LEU A 502 6.19 19.37 -20.05
CA LEU A 502 5.95 19.76 -18.65
C LEU A 502 4.61 19.21 -18.10
N ASP A 503 3.59 19.21 -18.95
CA ASP A 503 2.23 18.76 -18.60
C ASP A 503 1.98 17.28 -18.94
N GLN A 504 3.00 16.57 -19.43
CA GLN A 504 2.86 15.14 -19.66
C GLN A 504 2.82 14.38 -18.35
N THR A 505 1.93 13.40 -18.28
CA THR A 505 1.78 12.53 -17.11
C THR A 505 2.39 11.16 -17.35
N ASN A 506 3.02 10.58 -16.33
CA ASN A 506 3.49 9.20 -16.36
C ASN A 506 2.36 8.15 -16.26
N THR A 507 2.69 6.85 -16.15
CA THR A 507 1.66 5.78 -16.04
C THR A 507 0.81 5.88 -14.76
N ALA A 508 1.32 6.51 -13.71
CA ALA A 508 0.57 6.80 -12.49
C ALA A 508 -0.31 8.06 -12.61
N GLY A 509 -0.27 8.77 -13.74
CA GLY A 509 -1.05 9.98 -13.95
C GLY A 509 -0.44 11.25 -13.35
N LEU A 510 0.84 11.24 -12.97
CA LEU A 510 1.55 12.35 -12.33
C LEU A 510 2.42 13.11 -13.33
N CYS A 511 2.39 14.44 -13.30
CA CYS A 511 3.32 15.32 -14.03
C CYS A 511 4.65 15.49 -13.28
N ALA A 512 5.64 16.12 -13.92
CA ALA A 512 6.94 16.41 -13.30
C ALA A 512 6.82 17.20 -11.98
N ILE A 513 5.91 18.18 -11.91
CA ILE A 513 5.68 18.99 -10.69
C ILE A 513 5.18 18.16 -9.51
N HIS A 514 4.33 17.16 -9.77
CA HIS A 514 3.85 16.24 -8.74
C HIS A 514 4.97 15.37 -8.20
N LEU A 515 5.86 14.89 -9.08
CA LEU A 515 7.01 14.08 -8.65
C LEU A 515 8.02 14.89 -7.84
N ALA A 516 8.26 16.15 -8.18
CA ALA A 516 9.11 17.04 -7.37
C ALA A 516 8.57 17.22 -5.95
N VAL A 517 7.25 17.40 -5.81
CA VAL A 517 6.57 17.49 -4.50
C VAL A 517 6.70 16.18 -3.72
N LEU A 518 6.38 15.04 -4.35
CA LEU A 518 6.44 13.73 -3.70
C LEU A 518 7.88 13.31 -3.30
N ALA A 519 8.88 13.75 -4.07
CA ALA A 519 10.29 13.54 -3.77
C ALA A 519 10.86 14.57 -2.78
N ASN A 520 10.04 15.52 -2.31
CA ASN A 520 10.42 16.61 -1.41
C ASN A 520 11.59 17.47 -1.95
N GLN A 521 11.58 17.77 -3.24
CA GLN A 521 12.64 18.51 -3.92
C GLN A 521 12.23 19.97 -4.18
N LEU A 522 12.51 20.85 -3.21
CA LEU A 522 12.13 22.26 -3.29
C LEU A 522 12.86 23.00 -4.41
N SER A 523 14.15 22.71 -4.64
CA SER A 523 14.94 23.29 -5.72
C SER A 523 14.36 22.93 -7.09
N SER A 524 14.10 21.63 -7.33
CA SER A 524 13.52 21.13 -8.57
C SER A 524 12.10 21.66 -8.80
N LEU A 525 11.31 21.84 -7.72
CA LEU A 525 10.00 22.48 -7.81
C LEU A 525 10.11 23.93 -8.30
N ARG A 526 11.02 24.73 -7.74
CA ARG A 526 11.27 26.12 -8.18
C ARG A 526 11.70 26.18 -9.63
N GLU A 527 12.63 25.31 -10.04
CA GLU A 527 13.10 25.25 -11.43
C GLU A 527 11.97 24.89 -12.41
N LEU A 528 11.03 24.02 -12.02
CA LEU A 528 9.83 23.72 -12.81
C LEU A 528 8.89 24.94 -12.91
N LEU A 529 8.68 25.66 -11.81
CA LEU A 529 7.84 26.87 -11.78
C LEU A 529 8.42 27.99 -12.66
N GLU A 530 9.72 28.26 -12.55
CA GLU A 530 10.44 29.20 -13.44
C GLU A 530 10.37 28.75 -14.91
N GLY A 531 10.33 27.44 -15.13
CA GLY A 531 10.13 26.80 -16.43
C GLY A 531 8.75 26.98 -17.07
N GLY A 532 7.78 27.50 -16.31
CA GLY A 532 6.39 27.64 -16.75
C GLY A 532 5.55 26.36 -16.57
N ALA A 533 5.92 25.47 -15.64
CA ALA A 533 5.08 24.32 -15.29
C ALA A 533 3.69 24.78 -14.82
N ASN A 534 2.63 24.09 -15.28
CA ASN A 534 1.29 24.38 -14.83
C ASN A 534 1.09 23.91 -13.37
N VAL A 535 0.99 24.88 -12.46
CA VAL A 535 0.78 24.63 -11.02
C VAL A 535 -0.56 23.97 -10.71
N GLU A 536 -1.55 24.24 -11.58
CA GLU A 536 -2.91 23.72 -11.48
C GLU A 536 -3.11 22.42 -12.26
N ALA A 537 -2.03 21.80 -12.75
CA ALA A 537 -2.11 20.48 -13.35
C ALA A 537 -2.68 19.49 -12.33
N GLN A 538 -3.75 18.79 -12.72
CA GLN A 538 -4.38 17.78 -11.88
C GLN A 538 -3.88 16.39 -12.26
N GLU A 539 -3.48 15.61 -11.27
CA GLU A 539 -3.12 14.21 -11.51
C GLU A 539 -4.37 13.36 -11.82
N ARG A 540 -4.18 12.32 -12.64
CA ARG A 540 -5.31 11.63 -13.29
C ARG A 540 -6.12 10.72 -12.35
N SER A 541 -5.61 10.37 -11.17
CA SER A 541 -6.30 9.39 -10.32
C SER A 541 -7.44 9.99 -9.50
N CYS A 542 -7.21 11.13 -8.83
CA CYS A 542 -8.22 11.79 -8.00
C CYS A 542 -8.30 13.31 -8.20
N GLY A 543 -7.60 13.86 -9.19
CA GLY A 543 -7.68 15.27 -9.56
C GLY A 543 -6.89 16.19 -8.63
N ARG A 544 -5.88 15.66 -7.94
CA ARG A 544 -5.04 16.44 -7.02
C ARG A 544 -4.06 17.33 -7.78
N THR A 545 -3.98 18.59 -7.37
CA THR A 545 -2.91 19.51 -7.80
C THR A 545 -1.67 19.34 -6.93
N ALA A 546 -0.54 19.95 -7.33
CA ALA A 546 0.68 19.98 -6.52
C ALA A 546 0.43 20.48 -5.09
N LEU A 547 -0.44 21.48 -4.91
CA LEU A 547 -0.79 22.02 -3.60
C LEU A 547 -1.48 20.97 -2.71
N HIS A 548 -2.42 20.18 -3.26
CA HIS A 548 -3.04 19.07 -2.51
C HIS A 548 -2.00 18.06 -2.03
N LEU A 549 -1.05 17.67 -2.90
CA LEU A 549 0.01 16.73 -2.53
C LEU A 549 0.92 17.29 -1.43
N THR A 550 1.28 18.58 -1.48
CA THR A 550 2.07 19.20 -0.39
C THR A 550 1.32 19.19 0.94
N THR A 551 0.01 19.47 0.92
CA THR A 551 -0.82 19.42 2.13
C THR A 551 -0.97 18.01 2.68
N GLU A 552 -0.94 17.00 1.81
CA GLU A 552 -0.97 15.60 2.22
C GLU A 552 0.34 15.15 2.86
N THR A 553 1.48 15.62 2.35
CA THR A 553 2.81 15.34 2.91
C THR A 553 3.15 16.21 4.13
N ASP A 554 2.23 17.09 4.57
CA ASP A 554 2.41 18.06 5.67
C ASP A 554 3.64 18.98 5.50
N ASN A 555 3.94 19.37 4.26
CA ASN A 555 5.15 20.14 3.95
C ASN A 555 4.86 21.62 3.71
N VAL A 556 5.04 22.42 4.76
CA VAL A 556 4.79 23.87 4.76
C VAL A 556 5.69 24.63 3.79
N SER A 557 6.94 24.22 3.62
CA SER A 557 7.91 24.91 2.75
C SER A 557 7.54 24.79 1.28
N LEU A 558 7.15 23.58 0.84
CA LEU A 558 6.69 23.36 -0.54
C LEU A 558 5.33 24.04 -0.79
N ALA A 559 4.41 23.99 0.19
CA ALA A 559 3.13 24.69 0.08
C ALA A 559 3.34 26.21 -0.03
N GLY A 560 4.25 26.78 0.76
CA GLY A 560 4.61 28.20 0.68
C GLY A 560 5.22 28.59 -0.67
N CYS A 561 6.11 27.76 -1.22
CA CYS A 561 6.68 27.96 -2.55
C CYS A 561 5.59 27.96 -3.64
N LEU A 562 4.66 27.00 -3.62
CA LEU A 562 3.55 26.94 -4.58
C LEU A 562 2.62 28.16 -4.51
N LEU A 563 2.30 28.63 -3.30
CA LEU A 563 1.41 29.76 -3.09
C LEU A 563 2.05 31.11 -3.43
N LEU A 564 3.31 31.33 -3.01
CA LEU A 564 4.00 32.61 -3.14
C LEU A 564 4.74 32.77 -4.46
N GLU A 565 5.41 31.72 -4.94
CA GLU A 565 6.25 31.76 -6.15
C GLU A 565 5.49 31.19 -7.36
N GLY A 566 4.71 30.13 -7.16
CA GLY A 566 3.89 29.49 -8.20
C GLY A 566 2.51 30.12 -8.43
N ASN A 567 2.11 31.05 -7.57
CA ASN A 567 0.81 31.75 -7.63
C ASN A 567 -0.40 30.79 -7.67
N ALA A 568 -0.29 29.64 -6.96
CA ALA A 568 -1.27 28.57 -6.95
C ALA A 568 -2.65 29.04 -6.45
N LYS A 569 -3.71 28.53 -7.06
CA LYS A 569 -5.08 28.76 -6.62
C LYS A 569 -5.39 27.93 -5.38
N VAL A 570 -5.74 28.62 -4.30
CA VAL A 570 -5.88 28.02 -2.98
C VAL A 570 -7.09 27.08 -2.88
N ASP A 571 -8.20 27.40 -3.56
CA ASP A 571 -9.45 26.62 -3.50
C ASP A 571 -9.67 25.69 -4.70
N CYS A 572 -8.60 25.25 -5.36
CA CYS A 572 -8.72 24.23 -6.40
C CYS A 572 -9.32 22.94 -5.81
N CYS A 573 -10.20 22.30 -6.58
CA CYS A 573 -10.96 21.15 -6.10
C CYS A 573 -10.49 19.86 -6.78
N THR A 574 -10.35 18.79 -6.00
CA THR A 574 -10.20 17.41 -6.49
C THR A 574 -11.50 16.88 -7.13
N PHE A 575 -11.48 15.67 -7.68
CA PHE A 575 -12.69 15.06 -8.28
C PHE A 575 -13.84 14.83 -7.29
N ASN A 576 -13.55 14.73 -5.99
CA ASN A 576 -14.55 14.68 -4.91
C ASN A 576 -14.89 16.06 -4.32
N GLY A 577 -14.47 17.16 -4.96
CA GLY A 577 -14.79 18.52 -4.53
C GLY A 577 -13.97 19.03 -3.33
N SER A 578 -12.99 18.28 -2.85
CA SER A 578 -12.16 18.71 -1.71
C SER A 578 -11.13 19.74 -2.13
N THR A 579 -10.98 20.79 -1.33
CA THR A 579 -9.89 21.79 -1.45
C THR A 579 -8.67 21.36 -0.61
N PRO A 580 -7.48 21.96 -0.81
CA PRO A 580 -6.32 21.73 0.05
C PRO A 580 -6.63 22.02 1.53
N LEU A 581 -7.52 22.98 1.81
CA LEU A 581 -7.95 23.30 3.17
C LEU A 581 -8.74 22.16 3.83
N HIS A 582 -9.57 21.41 3.08
CA HIS A 582 -10.23 20.21 3.60
C HIS A 582 -9.21 19.16 4.06
N ILE A 583 -8.15 18.94 3.27
CA ILE A 583 -7.09 17.99 3.58
C ILE A 583 -6.32 18.43 4.83
N ALA A 584 -5.94 19.70 4.92
CA ALA A 584 -5.23 20.26 6.07
C ALA A 584 -6.08 20.18 7.35
N ALA A 585 -7.38 20.48 7.24
CA ALA A 585 -8.32 20.42 8.36
C ALA A 585 -8.53 18.98 8.87
N GLY A 586 -8.77 18.04 7.96
CA GLY A 586 -8.93 16.61 8.25
C GLY A 586 -7.68 15.95 8.84
N ARG A 587 -6.48 16.44 8.49
CA ARG A 587 -5.22 15.97 9.09
C ARG A 587 -4.85 16.68 10.39
N GLY A 588 -5.54 17.77 10.74
CA GLY A 588 -5.24 18.56 11.94
C GLY A 588 -3.95 19.39 11.84
N SER A 589 -3.47 19.71 10.63
CA SER A 589 -2.23 20.49 10.46
C SER A 589 -2.49 21.99 10.66
N VAL A 590 -2.16 22.47 11.86
CA VAL A 590 -2.35 23.88 12.27
C VAL A 590 -1.57 24.84 11.36
N LYS A 591 -0.31 24.50 11.05
CA LYS A 591 0.58 25.36 10.24
C LYS A 591 0.10 25.52 8.81
N LEU A 592 -0.30 24.42 8.17
CA LEU A 592 -0.83 24.46 6.81
C LEU A 592 -2.20 25.12 6.76
N THR A 593 -3.07 24.87 7.74
CA THR A 593 -4.37 25.55 7.85
C THR A 593 -4.16 27.06 7.94
N ALA A 594 -3.26 27.52 8.80
CA ALA A 594 -2.93 28.94 8.92
C ALA A 594 -2.35 29.53 7.61
N LEU A 595 -1.45 28.81 6.93
CA LEU A 595 -0.86 29.25 5.66
C LEU A 595 -1.93 29.38 4.56
N LEU A 596 -2.82 28.39 4.42
CA LEU A 596 -3.89 28.39 3.42
C LEU A 596 -4.94 29.48 3.72
N MET A 597 -5.34 29.65 4.98
CA MET A 597 -6.23 30.73 5.41
C MET A 597 -5.61 32.11 5.13
N ALA A 598 -4.31 32.28 5.39
CA ALA A 598 -3.59 33.52 5.07
C ALA A 598 -3.49 33.77 3.56
N ALA A 599 -3.44 32.71 2.74
CA ALA A 599 -3.49 32.81 1.28
C ALA A 599 -4.92 33.04 0.73
N GLY A 600 -5.94 33.07 1.58
CA GLY A 600 -7.33 33.39 1.21
C GLY A 600 -8.21 32.19 0.90
N ALA A 601 -7.90 31.00 1.44
CA ALA A 601 -8.77 29.82 1.31
C ALA A 601 -10.16 30.05 1.95
N ASP A 602 -11.21 29.50 1.33
CA ASP A 602 -12.57 29.57 1.86
C ASP A 602 -12.88 28.40 2.83
N PRO A 603 -13.07 28.67 4.14
CA PRO A 603 -13.39 27.64 5.12
C PRO A 603 -14.83 27.11 5.03
N GLN A 604 -15.69 27.73 4.22
CA GLN A 604 -17.10 27.33 4.02
C GLN A 604 -17.32 26.57 2.71
N LYS A 605 -16.26 26.31 1.94
CA LYS A 605 -16.38 25.59 0.66
C LYS A 605 -16.86 24.16 0.90
N GLU A 606 -17.98 23.77 0.29
CA GLU A 606 -18.50 22.39 0.38
C GLU A 606 -17.85 21.46 -0.64
N ASN A 607 -17.47 20.25 -0.21
CA ASN A 607 -17.06 19.14 -1.08
C ASN A 607 -18.26 18.23 -1.43
N PHE A 608 -18.06 17.14 -2.18
CA PHE A 608 -19.14 16.21 -2.53
C PHE A 608 -19.40 15.11 -1.49
N GLU A 609 -18.77 15.18 -0.32
CA GLU A 609 -19.01 14.24 0.78
C GLU A 609 -20.21 14.73 1.61
N PRO A 610 -21.29 13.95 1.74
CA PRO A 610 -22.48 14.39 2.46
C PRO A 610 -22.20 14.53 3.96
N LEU A 611 -22.67 15.61 4.58
CA LEU A 611 -22.49 15.88 6.01
C LEU A 611 -23.07 14.81 6.96
N PHE A 612 -24.01 13.99 6.48
CA PHE A 612 -24.77 13.03 7.30
C PHE A 612 -24.03 11.72 7.57
N PHE A 613 -22.78 11.79 8.04
CA PHE A 613 -22.12 10.68 8.72
C PHE A 613 -21.25 11.20 9.88
N ARG A 614 -21.83 11.98 10.80
CA ARG A 614 -21.25 12.14 12.13
C ARG A 614 -21.95 11.17 13.07
N GLU A 615 -21.15 10.29 13.66
CA GLU A 615 -21.52 9.56 14.88
C GLU A 615 -21.88 10.62 15.93
N GLU A 616 -23.17 10.85 16.15
CA GLU A 616 -23.67 11.71 17.23
C GLU A 616 -23.59 10.90 18.54
N ASP A 617 -22.45 11.03 19.21
CA ASP A 617 -22.45 10.93 20.66
C ASP A 617 -23.12 12.19 21.23
N GLU A 618 -24.16 11.92 22.01
CA GLU A 618 -24.66 12.72 23.13
C GLU A 618 -25.40 14.04 22.81
N GLU A 619 -26.70 13.99 23.13
CA GLU A 619 -27.54 15.11 23.58
C GLU A 619 -27.95 16.14 22.50
N GLU A 620 -29.03 15.85 21.78
CA GLU A 620 -30.06 16.87 21.64
C GLU A 620 -31.48 16.28 21.67
N GLU A 621 -32.27 16.90 22.55
CA GLU A 621 -33.59 16.52 22.99
C GLU A 621 -34.65 16.88 21.92
N CYS A 622 -35.47 15.88 21.59
CA CYS A 622 -36.84 15.95 21.08
C CYS A 622 -37.35 17.25 20.44
N CYS A 623 -37.72 17.19 19.16
CA CYS A 623 -38.95 17.82 18.68
C CYS A 623 -39.65 16.90 17.66
N GLU A 624 -40.67 16.20 18.14
CA GLU A 624 -41.69 15.55 17.33
C GLU A 624 -42.34 16.58 16.38
N LYS A 625 -42.38 16.26 15.08
CA LYS A 625 -43.51 16.65 14.23
C LYS A 625 -43.83 15.52 13.26
N GLU A 626 -44.87 14.78 13.60
CA GLU A 626 -45.68 14.05 12.62
C GLU A 626 -46.46 15.07 11.77
N SER A 627 -46.31 15.02 10.44
CA SER A 627 -47.43 15.25 9.51
C SER A 627 -47.06 14.90 8.08
N LYS A 628 -47.72 13.85 7.57
CA LYS A 628 -48.35 13.68 6.25
C LYS A 628 -47.66 14.20 4.98
N ASP A 629 -47.50 13.24 4.06
CA ASP A 629 -47.66 13.33 2.60
C ASP A 629 -47.37 14.70 1.95
N GLU A 630 -46.24 14.81 1.25
CA GLU A 630 -46.11 15.53 -0.02
C GLU A 630 -44.71 15.30 -0.63
N GLU A 631 -44.72 14.72 -1.84
CA GLU A 631 -43.81 14.91 -2.99
C GLU A 631 -42.29 14.70 -2.85
N GLU A 632 -41.76 13.91 -3.79
CA GLU A 632 -40.34 13.65 -4.06
C GLU A 632 -39.60 14.96 -4.39
N ASP A 633 -39.08 15.64 -3.37
CA ASP A 633 -38.00 16.61 -3.53
C ASP A 633 -36.69 15.87 -3.23
N GLU A 634 -35.87 15.60 -4.25
CA GLU A 634 -34.51 15.11 -4.06
C GLU A 634 -33.72 16.18 -3.32
N GLY A 635 -33.84 16.18 -1.99
CA GLY A 635 -33.29 17.20 -1.12
C GLY A 635 -31.80 17.40 -1.39
N TYR A 636 -31.39 18.66 -1.55
CA TYR A 636 -30.00 19.06 -1.58
C TYR A 636 -29.33 18.60 -0.28
N ILE A 637 -28.50 17.55 -0.35
CA ILE A 637 -27.68 17.11 0.77
C ILE A 637 -26.42 17.99 0.77
N PRO A 638 -26.23 18.89 1.75
CA PRO A 638 -25.07 19.78 1.77
C PRO A 638 -23.78 18.98 1.92
N GLY A 639 -22.73 19.47 1.25
CA GLY A 639 -21.41 18.88 1.27
C GLY A 639 -20.64 19.17 2.54
N THR A 640 -19.55 18.44 2.78
CA THR A 640 -18.71 18.63 3.95
C THR A 640 -17.81 19.84 3.75
N THR A 641 -17.74 20.73 4.74
CA THR A 641 -16.84 21.91 4.73
C THR A 641 -15.55 21.62 5.49
N PRO A 642 -14.45 22.38 5.27
CA PRO A 642 -13.22 22.25 6.04
C PRO A 642 -13.44 22.36 7.56
N ILE A 643 -14.38 23.22 8.00
CA ILE A 643 -14.76 23.36 9.41
C ILE A 643 -15.28 22.04 9.97
N ASN A 644 -16.14 21.36 9.21
CA ASN A 644 -16.74 20.09 9.62
C ASN A 644 -15.70 18.95 9.65
N MET A 645 -14.61 19.07 8.87
CA MET A 645 -13.49 18.11 8.87
C MET A 645 -12.41 18.41 9.92
N ALA A 646 -12.51 19.48 10.71
CA ALA A 646 -11.43 19.89 11.61
C ALA A 646 -11.11 18.82 12.66
N ALA A 647 -9.95 18.16 12.54
CA ALA A 647 -9.55 17.06 13.42
C ALA A 647 -9.08 17.53 14.82
N THR A 648 -8.75 18.82 14.98
CA THR A 648 -8.28 19.38 16.27
C THR A 648 -8.99 20.70 16.58
N THR A 649 -9.16 20.99 17.87
CA THR A 649 -9.79 22.24 18.34
C THR A 649 -9.00 23.49 17.93
N GLN A 650 -7.66 23.39 17.86
CA GLN A 650 -6.80 24.47 17.37
C GLN A 650 -7.05 24.79 15.89
N VAL A 651 -7.26 23.77 15.05
CA VAL A 651 -7.61 23.97 13.64
C VAL A 651 -9.02 24.55 13.51
N LEU A 652 -9.99 24.05 14.27
CA LEU A 652 -11.35 24.58 14.28
C LEU A 652 -11.37 26.07 14.68
N ASP A 653 -10.58 26.43 15.69
CA ASP A 653 -10.39 27.79 16.15
C ASP A 653 -9.82 28.72 15.05
N LEU A 654 -8.83 28.25 14.30
CA LEU A 654 -8.25 28.99 13.16
C LEU A 654 -9.26 29.17 12.03
N LEU A 655 -10.02 28.12 11.69
CA LEU A 655 -11.04 28.19 10.64
C LEU A 655 -12.19 29.13 11.01
N ASN A 656 -12.49 29.26 12.31
CA ASN A 656 -13.45 30.24 12.85
C ASN A 656 -12.87 31.67 12.99
N GLY A 657 -11.65 31.90 12.54
CA GLY A 657 -11.06 33.24 12.45
C GLY A 657 -10.24 33.69 13.68
N LYS A 658 -9.84 32.79 14.59
CA LYS A 658 -8.83 33.13 15.59
C LYS A 658 -7.46 33.27 14.91
N GLU A 659 -6.68 34.27 15.32
CA GLU A 659 -5.32 34.46 14.80
C GLU A 659 -4.42 33.28 15.19
N TYR A 660 -3.55 32.88 14.27
CA TYR A 660 -2.55 31.85 14.55
C TYR A 660 -1.51 32.40 15.52
N GLU A 661 -1.55 31.94 16.77
CA GLU A 661 -0.48 32.15 17.73
C GLU A 661 0.56 31.03 17.54
N PRO A 662 1.74 31.33 16.97
CA PRO A 662 2.80 30.33 16.91
C PRO A 662 3.15 29.95 18.34
N LYS A 663 2.89 28.69 18.72
CA LYS A 663 3.55 28.10 19.90
C LYS A 663 5.02 28.32 19.67
N ALA A 664 5.62 29.20 20.49
CA ALA A 664 7.03 29.49 20.41
C ALA A 664 7.75 28.15 20.24
N PRO A 665 8.60 27.97 19.22
CA PRO A 665 9.42 26.77 19.16
C PRO A 665 10.03 26.63 20.55
N GLN A 666 9.97 25.42 21.13
CA GLN A 666 10.75 25.12 22.33
C GLN A 666 12.06 25.85 22.15
N ARG A 667 12.34 26.83 23.00
CA ARG A 667 13.58 27.59 22.95
C ARG A 667 14.64 26.51 22.84
N THR A 668 15.25 26.39 21.65
CA THR A 668 16.60 25.88 21.55
C THR A 668 17.31 26.56 22.69
N PHE A 669 17.87 25.78 23.62
CA PHE A 669 18.67 26.35 24.68
C PHE A 669 19.66 27.29 24.01
N VAL A 670 19.37 28.59 24.06
CA VAL A 670 20.32 29.62 23.68
C VAL A 670 21.21 29.61 24.90
N PRO A 671 22.45 29.08 24.82
CA PRO A 671 23.40 29.29 25.90
C PRO A 671 23.40 30.79 26.20
N PRO A 672 23.48 31.21 27.47
CA PRO A 672 23.44 32.63 27.82
C PRO A 672 24.35 33.38 26.84
N GLN A 673 23.80 34.31 26.07
CA GLN A 673 24.60 35.10 25.15
C GLN A 673 25.66 35.79 26.00
N GLY A 674 26.91 35.35 25.85
CA GLY A 674 28.01 35.90 26.61
C GLY A 674 28.20 37.38 26.32
N ASP A 675 28.85 38.08 27.22
CA ASP A 675 29.07 39.53 27.17
C ASP A 675 30.13 39.95 26.14
N LEU A 676 30.72 39.02 25.37
CA LEU A 676 31.76 39.31 24.36
C LEU A 676 31.27 40.27 23.26
N ALA A 677 29.97 40.32 22.98
CA ALA A 677 29.36 41.28 22.06
C ALA A 677 29.49 42.74 22.52
N SER A 678 29.71 42.98 23.82
CA SER A 678 29.85 44.33 24.40
C SER A 678 31.22 44.96 24.17
N LEU A 679 32.21 44.20 23.69
CA LEU A 679 33.53 44.72 23.33
C LEU A 679 33.45 45.54 22.03
N ASP A 680 34.04 46.72 22.07
CA ASP A 680 34.09 47.60 20.90
C ASP A 680 34.79 46.94 19.70
N VAL A 681 34.34 47.28 18.50
CA VAL A 681 34.81 46.70 17.23
C VAL A 681 36.30 46.94 17.04
N GLU A 682 36.81 48.06 17.54
CA GLU A 682 38.23 48.43 17.49
C GLU A 682 39.07 47.55 18.42
N VAL A 683 38.54 47.22 19.60
CA VAL A 683 39.17 46.31 20.59
C VAL A 683 39.15 44.87 20.07
N LYS A 684 38.03 44.41 19.49
CA LYS A 684 37.95 43.07 18.87
C LYS A 684 38.96 42.90 17.73
N ARG A 685 39.13 43.92 16.88
CA ARG A 685 40.14 43.90 15.81
C ARG A 685 41.56 43.86 16.37
N ALA A 686 41.88 44.70 17.36
CA ALA A 686 43.20 44.70 18.00
C ALA A 686 43.51 43.37 18.71
N LEU A 687 42.49 42.72 19.29
CA LEU A 687 42.59 41.40 19.89
C LEU A 687 42.89 40.32 18.84
N CYS A 688 42.19 40.31 17.71
CA CYS A 688 42.47 39.40 16.59
C CYS A 688 43.91 39.57 16.08
N ASP A 689 44.34 40.81 15.85
CA ASP A 689 45.69 41.10 15.34
C ASP A 689 46.79 40.63 16.32
N ALA A 690 46.55 40.79 17.63
CA ALA A 690 47.46 40.32 18.67
C ALA A 690 47.53 38.78 18.72
N LEU A 691 46.38 38.10 18.65
CA LEU A 691 46.29 36.64 18.67
C LEU A 691 46.90 35.98 17.43
N GLU A 692 46.79 36.61 16.25
CA GLU A 692 47.40 36.12 15.02
C GLU A 692 48.91 36.37 14.97
N SER A 693 49.37 37.53 15.43
CA SER A 693 50.81 37.86 15.44
C SER A 693 51.61 37.03 16.44
N GLU A 694 51.00 36.63 17.56
CA GLU A 694 51.64 35.80 18.59
C GLU A 694 51.38 34.29 18.39
N GLY A 695 50.49 33.90 17.47
CA GLY A 695 50.18 32.50 17.15
C GLY A 695 49.55 31.71 18.31
N CYS A 696 49.07 32.40 19.34
CA CYS A 696 48.57 31.80 20.58
C CYS A 696 47.08 31.38 20.51
N TRP A 697 46.41 31.64 19.37
CA TRP A 697 45.00 31.31 19.14
C TRP A 697 44.69 29.80 19.19
N GLU A 698 45.62 28.91 18.84
CA GLU A 698 45.40 27.46 18.92
C GLU A 698 45.32 26.94 20.36
N ASN A 699 46.18 27.48 21.23
CA ASN A 699 46.18 27.16 22.65
C ASN A 699 44.95 27.78 23.33
N LEU A 700 44.57 28.99 22.89
CA LEU A 700 43.34 29.64 23.30
C LEU A 700 42.09 28.84 22.89
N ALA A 701 42.06 28.28 21.69
CA ALA A 701 40.97 27.41 21.24
C ALA A 701 40.77 26.20 22.17
N HIS A 702 41.87 25.58 22.61
CA HIS A 702 41.83 24.45 23.53
C HIS A 702 41.37 24.86 24.93
N SER A 703 41.84 26.00 25.46
CA SER A 703 41.43 26.48 26.78
C SER A 703 39.97 26.96 26.82
N LEU A 704 39.43 27.44 25.69
CA LEU A 704 38.01 27.79 25.51
C LEU A 704 37.11 26.60 25.14
N GLY A 705 37.66 25.38 25.04
CA GLY A 705 36.89 24.17 24.70
C GLY A 705 36.52 24.04 23.22
N LEU A 706 37.03 24.90 22.34
CA LEU A 706 36.83 24.89 20.89
C LEU A 706 37.97 24.20 20.12
N GLY A 707 38.88 23.51 20.80
CA GLY A 707 40.07 22.88 20.19
C GLY A 707 39.79 21.85 19.10
N ILE A 708 38.59 21.23 19.12
CA ILE A 708 38.12 20.29 18.08
C ILE A 708 37.96 20.98 16.72
N LEU A 709 37.72 22.30 16.71
CA LEU A 709 37.51 23.10 15.50
C LEU A 709 38.80 23.71 14.94
N ASN A 710 39.96 23.45 15.53
CA ASN A 710 41.24 24.03 15.08
C ASN A 710 41.55 23.73 13.62
N THR A 711 41.22 22.53 13.13
CA THR A 711 41.41 22.15 11.73
C THR A 711 40.54 22.99 10.80
N ALA A 712 39.34 23.36 11.22
CA ALA A 712 38.44 24.25 10.47
C ALA A 712 38.93 25.71 10.53
N PHE A 713 39.41 26.19 11.68
CA PHE A 713 39.94 27.55 11.82
C PHE A 713 41.22 27.77 11.00
N ARG A 714 42.09 26.76 10.87
CA ARG A 714 43.28 26.82 10.00
C ARG A 714 42.96 27.04 8.52
N LEU A 715 41.76 26.67 8.08
CA LEU A 715 41.34 26.80 6.68
C LEU A 715 40.74 28.19 6.39
N SER A 716 40.50 29.02 7.41
CA SER A 716 39.98 30.37 7.23
C SER A 716 41.10 31.38 6.96
N SER A 717 40.74 32.50 6.31
CA SER A 717 41.68 33.58 5.98
C SER A 717 42.23 34.33 7.19
N SER A 718 41.59 34.20 8.35
CA SER A 718 41.94 34.85 9.62
C SER A 718 41.50 33.96 10.79
N PRO A 719 42.35 33.02 11.24
CA PRO A 719 41.98 31.99 12.21
C PRO A 719 41.53 32.53 13.57
N ALA A 720 42.16 33.60 14.07
CA ALA A 720 41.82 34.16 15.38
C ALA A 720 40.46 34.85 15.36
N LYS A 721 40.14 35.53 14.26
CA LYS A 721 38.81 36.14 14.07
C LYS A 721 37.71 35.09 13.99
N THR A 722 37.90 34.03 13.20
CA THR A 722 36.92 32.94 13.10
C THR A 722 36.73 32.22 14.43
N LEU A 723 37.79 32.07 15.22
CA LEU A 723 37.71 31.54 16.57
C LEU A 723 36.89 32.43 17.51
N LEU A 724 37.12 33.75 17.51
CA LEU A 724 36.38 34.68 18.36
C LEU A 724 34.91 34.80 17.94
N ASP A 725 34.63 34.82 16.64
CA ASP A 725 33.27 34.81 16.09
C ASP A 725 32.54 33.51 16.48
N SER A 726 33.23 32.37 16.41
CA SER A 726 32.68 31.07 16.83
C SER A 726 32.45 31.02 18.34
N TYR A 727 33.35 31.62 19.12
CA TYR A 727 33.23 31.71 20.57
C TYR A 727 32.07 32.63 20.99
N GLU A 728 31.88 33.75 20.29
CA GLU A 728 30.75 34.66 20.45
C GLU A 728 29.41 33.96 20.16
N VAL A 729 29.33 33.23 19.04
CA VAL A 729 28.15 32.45 18.67
C VAL A 729 27.88 31.30 19.67
N SER A 730 28.94 30.75 20.29
CA SER A 730 28.82 29.72 21.33
C SER A 730 28.40 30.23 22.72
N GLY A 731 28.27 31.55 22.90
CA GLY A 731 27.87 32.18 24.17
C GLY A 731 29.02 32.45 25.15
N GLY A 732 30.25 32.60 24.64
CA GLY A 732 31.45 32.80 25.45
C GLY A 732 31.49 34.15 26.18
N THR A 733 32.00 34.17 27.42
CA THR A 733 32.07 35.38 28.26
C THR A 733 33.46 36.03 28.25
N ILE A 734 33.54 37.35 28.44
CA ILE A 734 34.80 38.10 28.56
C ILE A 734 35.61 37.59 29.75
N ARG A 735 34.95 37.19 30.85
CA ARG A 735 35.62 36.65 32.04
C ARG A 735 36.33 35.33 31.77
N GLU A 736 35.70 34.44 31.01
CA GLU A 736 36.29 33.15 30.60
C GLU A 736 37.40 33.36 29.58
N LEU A 737 37.22 34.30 28.64
CA LEU A 737 38.26 34.69 27.70
C LEU A 737 39.50 35.25 28.42
N LEU A 738 39.33 36.11 29.43
CA LEU A 738 40.43 36.60 30.27
C LEU A 738 41.13 35.48 31.04
N ALA A 739 40.37 34.58 31.65
CA ALA A 739 40.94 33.44 32.38
C ALA A 739 41.73 32.51 31.43
N ALA A 740 41.21 32.28 30.23
CA ALA A 740 41.84 31.50 29.19
C ALA A 740 43.12 32.17 28.68
N LEU A 741 43.11 33.48 28.41
CA LEU A 741 44.30 34.24 28.02
C LEU A 741 45.38 34.22 29.11
N ARG A 742 44.99 34.37 30.40
CA ARG A 742 45.90 34.22 31.55
C ARG A 742 46.56 32.84 31.63
N SER A 743 45.84 31.80 31.22
CA SER A 743 46.35 30.42 31.21
C SER A 743 47.30 30.13 30.04
N VAL A 744 47.15 30.86 28.92
CA VAL A 744 47.98 30.71 27.72
C VAL A 744 49.30 31.48 27.84
N GLY A 745 49.37 32.51 28.71
CA GLY A 745 50.57 33.28 29.05
C GLY A 745 50.40 34.78 28.81
N ASP A 746 51.38 35.60 29.21
CA ASP A 746 51.39 37.07 29.00
C ASP A 746 51.43 37.39 27.50
N CYS A 747 50.26 37.46 26.88
CA CYS A 747 50.03 37.81 25.50
C CYS A 747 49.59 39.27 25.40
N ARG A 748 49.99 39.98 24.33
CA ARG A 748 49.56 41.38 24.13
C ARG A 748 48.03 41.51 24.06
N ALA A 749 47.36 40.43 23.65
CA ALA A 749 45.91 40.27 23.67
C ALA A 749 45.29 40.44 25.08
N LEU A 750 45.97 40.00 26.13
CA LEU A 750 45.51 40.13 27.52
C LEU A 750 45.56 41.57 28.02
N SER A 751 46.65 42.30 27.74
CA SER A 751 46.77 43.71 28.12
C SER A 751 45.73 44.58 27.41
N ILE A 752 45.47 44.34 26.12
CA ILE A 752 44.44 45.05 25.35
C ILE A 752 43.04 44.83 25.94
N LEU A 753 42.74 43.60 26.38
CA LEU A 753 41.44 43.27 26.95
C LEU A 753 41.26 43.83 28.38
N GLU A 754 42.31 43.87 29.18
CA GLU A 754 42.30 44.48 30.52
C GLU A 754 42.19 46.02 30.48
N GLU A 755 42.88 46.68 29.54
CA GLU A 755 42.74 48.13 29.30
C GLU A 755 41.33 48.52 28.84
N ALA A 756 40.73 47.72 27.95
CA ALA A 756 39.37 47.97 27.46
C ALA A 756 38.29 47.84 28.55
N LEU A 757 38.52 46.98 29.56
CA LEU A 757 37.59 46.81 30.68
C LEU A 757 37.73 47.90 31.73
N HIS A 758 38.95 48.41 31.97
CA HIS A 758 39.15 49.56 32.87
C HIS A 758 38.54 50.86 32.32
N HIS A 759 38.48 51.05 31.00
CA HIS A 759 37.82 52.21 30.40
C HIS A 759 36.28 52.18 30.48
N ASN A 760 35.66 51.02 30.73
CA ASN A 760 34.21 50.88 30.84
C ASN A 760 33.65 51.10 32.26
N GLU A 761 34.49 51.12 33.30
CA GLU A 761 34.04 51.37 34.69
C GLU A 761 33.86 52.87 35.04
N ASP A 762 34.34 53.80 34.21
CA ASP A 762 34.34 55.25 34.48
C ASP A 762 33.15 56.05 33.85
N ALA A 763 32.13 55.39 33.27
CA ALA A 763 30.96 56.06 32.69
C ALA A 763 29.76 56.09 33.66
N PRO A 764 29.20 57.27 34.03
CA PRO A 764 28.16 57.36 35.06
C PRO A 764 26.77 56.99 34.54
N ALA A 765 26.06 56.18 35.33
CA ALA A 765 24.69 55.74 35.11
C ALA A 765 23.67 56.90 35.20
N THR A 766 22.82 57.04 34.18
CA THR A 766 21.56 57.79 34.27
C THR A 766 20.37 56.87 34.06
N ASN A 767 19.57 56.76 35.13
CA ASN A 767 18.18 56.29 35.15
C ASN A 767 17.35 56.91 34.02
N GLU A 768 16.42 56.14 33.44
CA GLU A 768 15.00 56.55 33.41
C GLU A 768 14.05 55.40 33.01
N MET A 769 12.95 55.32 33.77
CA MET A 769 11.77 54.52 33.48
C MET A 769 10.92 55.12 32.35
N SER A 770 10.03 54.27 31.81
CA SER A 770 8.75 54.59 31.17
C SER A 770 8.74 54.93 29.66
N GLY A 771 7.82 54.30 28.92
CA GLY A 771 7.53 54.68 27.54
C GLY A 771 6.87 53.59 26.67
N GLU A 772 5.70 53.09 27.07
CA GLU A 772 4.75 52.54 26.10
C GLU A 772 4.35 53.61 25.06
N ARG A 773 4.08 53.16 23.83
CA ARG A 773 3.49 53.86 22.67
C ARG A 773 4.42 54.74 21.83
N ALA A 774 4.84 54.20 20.68
CA ALA A 774 4.61 54.79 19.34
C ALA A 774 5.38 54.01 18.25
N ALA A 775 4.65 53.35 17.34
CA ALA A 775 5.00 53.24 15.90
C ALA A 775 4.00 52.33 15.16
N ARG A 776 2.77 52.83 14.98
CA ARG A 776 1.94 52.50 13.82
C ARG A 776 2.05 53.71 12.90
N ALA A 777 2.74 53.58 11.76
CA ALA A 777 2.43 54.23 10.48
C ALA A 777 3.61 54.12 9.50
N HIS A 778 3.27 53.67 8.27
CA HIS A 778 3.97 53.86 6.99
C HIS A 778 5.36 53.24 6.79
N VAL A 779 5.43 52.18 5.97
CA VAL A 779 5.98 52.26 4.60
C VAL A 779 5.25 51.24 3.71
N TYR A 780 4.32 51.74 2.89
CA TYR A 780 3.97 51.14 1.61
C TYR A 780 4.84 51.86 0.58
N CYS A 781 5.62 51.13 -0.21
CA CYS A 781 6.19 51.68 -1.44
C CYS A 781 6.06 50.63 -2.54
N GLN A 782 5.03 50.82 -3.36
CA GLN A 782 4.90 50.23 -4.69
C GLN A 782 5.98 50.81 -5.59
N VAL A 783 6.63 49.99 -6.42
CA VAL A 783 7.11 50.40 -7.73
C VAL A 783 6.87 49.25 -8.72
N THR A 784 5.82 49.48 -9.53
CA THR A 784 5.55 49.08 -10.92
C THR A 784 6.00 47.74 -11.46
#